data_AF-A0A945VSY6-F1
#
_entry.id   AF-A0A945VSY6-F1
#
_cell.length_a   1.000
_cell.length_b   1.000
_cell.length_c   1.000
_cell.angle_alpha   90.00
_cell.angle_beta   90.00
_cell.angle_gamma   90.00
#
_symmetry.space_group_name_H-M   'P 1'
#
loop_
_entity.id
_entity.type
_entity.pdbx_description
1 polymer ?
#
loop_
_entity_poly.entity_id
_entity_poly.type
_entity_poly.pdbx_seq_one_letter_code
_entity_poly.pdbx_strand_id
1 'polypeptide(L)'
;TGVCFTRNPSTGENKFYGEFLLNAQGEDVVAGIRTPEPITDLAKELPAAYKKLVNIKNKLEKHYKDLQDMEFTIQEGKLYMLQTRNGKRTTQAAVKIAVDMVQEKLIDKRMAVSRIDPDQLDQLLHPTFDPKAKRGVIATGLPASPGAASGKVTFHADEAEKLVAKHEKVILVRIETSPEDIGGMHVAEGILTTKGGMTSHAAVVARGMGTCCVAGCGSILIDYEKEEFSVGEKTIKKGDYISLDGSRGEVILGQVPTVEPTLSGDFSKLMKWTDEIRRLKIRTNADTPEDAKRARDFGAEGIGLCRTEHMFFGEHRIDYVRQMILTAGNVTRLKTSVHEMQAELGQAPKKKQSSLIHKTKAIQVKLRVSERLYKGALNKLLPMQRSDFAKIFTVMNGFPVTIRLLDPPLHEFLPNEKHLQIVLAKKMGMTLKAVRDRVDSLHETNPMLGLRGCRLGIIYPDIYQMQVKAIMEAACAVKKKGIKVIPEIMVPLVGTDEEMNVLEKDIRMVANEVLVKKGAKINYKIGTMIEIPRAALIADRIAKYAEFFSFGTNDLTQMTYGYSRDDVGSFVPQFTALGILEKDPFQVLDQEGVGQLVTAGIKKGRKTKPNLKVGICGEHGGEPSSIQFCHRNAMDYVSCSPFRVPIARLSAAQAAIKERQ
;
A
#
# COMPACT_ATOMS: atom_id res chain seq x y z
N THR A 1 28.09 -12.34 -40.05
CA THR A 1 27.29 -11.24 -39.45
C THR A 1 27.25 -11.44 -37.94
N GLY A 2 26.87 -10.44 -37.14
CA GLY A 2 26.72 -10.62 -35.70
C GLY A 2 25.96 -9.50 -35.00
N VAL A 3 25.54 -9.81 -33.77
CA VAL A 3 24.84 -8.90 -32.86
C VAL A 3 25.62 -8.84 -31.55
N CYS A 4 25.88 -7.64 -31.05
CA CYS A 4 26.72 -7.46 -29.87
C CYS A 4 26.33 -6.26 -29.02
N PHE A 5 26.69 -6.34 -27.74
CA PHE A 5 26.43 -5.37 -26.71
C PHE A 5 27.74 -4.88 -26.12
N THR A 6 27.83 -3.57 -25.84
CA THR A 6 29.07 -2.99 -25.28
C THR A 6 29.39 -3.50 -23.87
N ARG A 7 28.38 -3.93 -23.12
CA ARG A 7 28.45 -4.58 -21.81
C ARG A 7 27.44 -5.73 -21.77
N ASN A 8 27.53 -6.61 -20.77
CA ASN A 8 26.57 -7.69 -20.62
C ASN A 8 25.16 -7.13 -20.26
N PRO A 9 24.13 -7.36 -21.09
CA PRO A 9 22.78 -6.81 -20.85
C PRO A 9 22.03 -7.52 -19.70
N SER A 10 22.51 -8.67 -19.24
CA SER A 10 21.89 -9.46 -18.17
C SER A 10 22.51 -9.20 -16.80
N THR A 11 23.84 -9.12 -16.73
CA THR A 11 24.57 -8.93 -15.46
C THR A 11 25.04 -7.49 -15.25
N GLY A 12 25.20 -6.73 -16.33
CA GLY A 12 25.79 -5.38 -16.32
C GLY A 12 27.32 -5.34 -16.27
N GLU A 13 28.00 -6.50 -16.30
CA GLU A 13 29.47 -6.54 -16.36
C GLU A 13 30.00 -5.80 -17.60
N ASN A 14 31.04 -4.97 -17.41
CA ASN A 14 31.76 -4.30 -18.50
C ASN A 14 32.63 -5.29 -19.30
N LYS A 15 31.97 -6.21 -19.99
CA LYS A 15 32.55 -7.19 -20.92
C LYS A 15 31.84 -7.10 -22.26
N PHE A 16 32.60 -7.21 -23.34
CA PHE A 16 32.02 -7.22 -24.69
C PHE A 16 31.24 -8.52 -24.87
N TYR A 17 29.94 -8.41 -25.13
CA TYR A 17 28.99 -9.51 -25.10
C TYR A 17 28.28 -9.62 -26.44
N GLY A 18 27.90 -10.81 -26.89
CA GLY A 18 27.21 -10.99 -28.16
C GLY A 18 27.67 -12.24 -28.88
N GLU A 19 27.16 -12.39 -30.09
CA GLU A 19 27.33 -13.59 -30.90
C GLU A 19 27.52 -13.23 -32.37
N PHE A 20 28.16 -14.13 -33.12
CA PHE A 20 28.36 -13.98 -34.56
C PHE A 20 28.26 -15.33 -35.27
N LEU A 21 28.06 -15.28 -36.59
CA LEU A 21 28.14 -16.43 -37.49
C LEU A 21 29.01 -16.08 -38.71
N LEU A 22 29.91 -17.00 -39.06
CA LEU A 22 30.68 -16.95 -40.30
C LEU A 22 29.83 -17.43 -41.49
N ASN A 23 30.02 -16.77 -42.63
CA ASN A 23 29.34 -17.09 -43.89
C ASN A 23 27.83 -17.28 -43.70
N ALA A 24 27.17 -16.25 -43.18
CA ALA A 24 25.77 -16.24 -42.76
C ALA A 24 25.19 -14.83 -42.89
N GLN A 25 23.86 -14.73 -43.02
CA GLN A 25 23.10 -13.48 -42.97
C GLN A 25 22.46 -13.26 -41.58
N GLY A 26 21.94 -12.05 -41.35
CA GLY A 26 21.34 -11.68 -40.05
C GLY A 26 20.22 -12.64 -39.62
N GLU A 27 19.44 -13.13 -40.58
CA GLU A 27 18.37 -14.10 -40.36
C GLU A 27 18.88 -15.40 -39.72
N ASP A 28 20.05 -15.89 -40.11
CA ASP A 28 20.63 -17.13 -39.57
C ASP A 28 21.02 -17.00 -38.09
N VAL A 29 21.43 -15.79 -37.68
CA VAL A 29 21.79 -15.48 -36.28
C VAL A 29 20.54 -15.44 -35.40
N VAL A 30 19.43 -14.94 -35.94
CA VAL A 30 18.16 -14.82 -35.21
C VAL A 30 17.38 -16.14 -35.21
N ALA A 31 17.41 -16.89 -36.31
CA ALA A 31 16.67 -18.12 -36.48
C ALA A 31 17.23 -19.29 -35.66
N GLY A 32 18.49 -19.21 -35.22
CA GLY A 32 19.12 -20.23 -34.35
C GLY A 32 19.30 -21.60 -35.01
N ILE A 33 19.16 -21.69 -36.34
CA ILE A 33 19.36 -22.93 -37.12
C ILE A 33 20.82 -23.39 -37.04
N ARG A 34 21.75 -22.43 -36.97
CA ARG A 34 23.17 -22.65 -36.71
C ARG A 34 23.49 -22.08 -35.35
N THR A 35 24.27 -22.83 -34.55
CA THR A 35 24.72 -22.38 -33.23
C THR A 35 25.64 -21.17 -33.39
N PRO A 36 25.27 -19.99 -32.87
CA PRO A 36 26.12 -18.80 -32.93
C PRO A 36 27.36 -18.96 -32.05
N GLU A 37 28.46 -18.34 -32.46
CA GLU A 37 29.71 -18.32 -31.69
C GLU A 37 29.81 -17.04 -30.84
N PRO A 38 30.42 -17.09 -29.65
CA PRO A 38 30.64 -15.90 -28.82
C PRO A 38 31.44 -14.83 -29.55
N ILE A 39 31.08 -13.55 -29.41
CA ILE A 39 31.76 -12.44 -30.08
C ILE A 39 33.26 -12.36 -29.77
N THR A 40 33.71 -12.92 -28.65
CA THR A 40 35.13 -12.96 -28.30
C THR A 40 35.95 -13.88 -29.21
N ASP A 41 35.35 -14.92 -29.78
CA ASP A 41 36.04 -15.85 -30.69
C ASP A 41 36.29 -15.25 -32.07
N LEU A 42 35.58 -14.17 -32.44
CA LEU A 42 35.87 -13.38 -33.64
C LEU A 42 37.31 -12.82 -33.64
N ALA A 43 37.93 -12.66 -32.47
CA ALA A 43 39.33 -12.26 -32.35
C ALA A 43 40.30 -13.30 -32.93
N LYS A 44 39.93 -14.59 -32.91
CA LYS A 44 40.71 -15.70 -33.48
C LYS A 44 40.49 -15.79 -34.98
N GLU A 45 39.24 -15.70 -35.42
CA GLU A 45 38.84 -15.87 -36.83
C GLU A 45 39.19 -14.66 -37.70
N LEU A 46 38.88 -13.44 -37.24
CA LEU A 46 39.04 -12.20 -38.00
C LEU A 46 39.61 -11.07 -37.12
N PRO A 47 40.90 -11.16 -36.69
CA PRO A 47 41.49 -10.27 -35.69
C PRO A 47 41.46 -8.78 -36.09
N ALA A 48 41.69 -8.47 -37.37
CA ALA A 48 41.67 -7.10 -37.87
C ALA A 48 40.27 -6.47 -37.80
N ALA A 49 39.23 -7.25 -38.11
CA ALA A 49 37.85 -6.80 -38.03
C ALA A 49 37.40 -6.66 -36.56
N TYR A 50 37.77 -7.62 -35.70
CA TYR A 50 37.50 -7.57 -34.27
C TYR A 50 38.11 -6.32 -33.61
N LYS A 51 39.38 -6.01 -33.89
CA LYS A 51 40.03 -4.80 -33.35
C LYS A 51 39.32 -3.50 -33.78
N LYS A 52 38.85 -3.43 -35.03
CA LYS A 52 38.02 -2.30 -35.50
C LYS A 52 36.68 -2.23 -34.78
N LEU A 53 36.02 -3.38 -34.60
CA LEU A 53 34.73 -3.47 -33.91
C LEU A 53 34.85 -3.03 -32.44
N VAL A 54 35.90 -3.44 -31.72
CA VAL A 54 36.16 -3.00 -30.33
C VAL A 54 36.37 -1.49 -30.24
N ASN A 55 37.09 -0.89 -31.21
CA ASN A 55 37.27 0.56 -31.27
C ASN A 55 35.93 1.29 -31.51
N ILE A 56 35.09 0.77 -32.41
CA ILE A 56 33.75 1.31 -32.68
C ILE A 56 32.87 1.18 -31.43
N LYS A 57 32.85 0.02 -30.77
CA LYS A 57 32.16 -0.24 -29.50
C LYS A 57 32.48 0.83 -28.46
N ASN A 58 33.77 1.09 -28.20
CA ASN A 58 34.20 2.09 -27.23
C ASN A 58 33.81 3.52 -27.66
N LYS A 59 33.86 3.83 -28.97
CA LYS A 59 33.44 5.13 -29.49
C LYS A 59 31.94 5.37 -29.34
N LEU A 60 31.12 4.37 -29.65
CA LEU A 60 29.66 4.44 -29.54
C LEU A 60 29.22 4.56 -28.07
N GLU A 61 29.78 3.74 -27.17
CA GLU A 61 29.48 3.85 -25.73
C GLU A 61 29.88 5.21 -25.19
N LYS A 62 31.03 5.77 -25.60
CA LYS A 62 31.46 7.12 -25.19
C LYS A 62 30.57 8.23 -25.76
N HIS A 63 30.07 8.06 -26.99
CA HIS A 63 29.25 9.05 -27.68
C HIS A 63 27.82 9.11 -27.12
N TYR A 64 27.12 7.97 -27.10
CA TYR A 64 25.77 7.86 -26.56
C TYR A 64 25.74 7.84 -25.02
N LYS A 65 26.93 7.65 -24.42
CA LYS A 65 27.15 7.55 -22.98
C LYS A 65 26.34 6.42 -22.34
N ASP A 66 25.91 5.41 -23.08
CA ASP A 66 25.05 4.32 -22.59
C ASP A 66 25.40 2.99 -23.28
N LEU A 67 24.95 1.87 -22.69
CA LEU A 67 25.09 0.54 -23.29
C LEU A 67 24.52 0.55 -24.71
N GLN A 68 25.33 0.16 -25.70
CA GLN A 68 24.85 0.02 -27.08
C GLN A 68 24.63 -1.44 -27.44
N ASP A 69 23.50 -1.71 -28.07
CA ASP A 69 23.16 -2.91 -28.84
C ASP A 69 23.46 -2.59 -30.31
N MET A 70 24.32 -3.39 -30.92
CA MET A 70 24.96 -3.12 -32.20
C MET A 70 24.87 -4.32 -33.13
N GLU A 71 24.50 -4.06 -34.38
CA GLU A 71 24.48 -5.06 -35.45
C GLU A 71 25.56 -4.74 -36.48
N PHE A 72 26.28 -5.77 -36.93
CA PHE A 72 27.39 -5.59 -37.86
C PHE A 72 27.50 -6.75 -38.86
N THR A 73 28.04 -6.45 -40.03
CA THR A 73 28.40 -7.43 -41.05
C THR A 73 29.86 -7.26 -41.44
N ILE A 74 30.55 -8.38 -41.65
CA ILE A 74 31.88 -8.39 -42.26
C ILE A 74 31.72 -9.02 -43.64
N GLN A 75 31.90 -8.20 -44.67
CA GLN A 75 31.86 -8.63 -46.06
C GLN A 75 33.29 -8.61 -46.60
N GLU A 76 33.81 -9.78 -47.01
CA GLU A 76 35.16 -9.92 -47.58
C GLU A 76 36.25 -9.23 -46.73
N GLY A 77 36.21 -9.43 -45.41
CA GLY A 77 37.16 -8.85 -44.46
C GLY A 77 36.94 -7.38 -44.10
N LYS A 78 35.96 -6.69 -44.72
CA LYS A 78 35.59 -5.31 -44.41
C LYS A 78 34.39 -5.26 -43.47
N LEU A 79 34.56 -4.57 -42.33
CA LEU A 79 33.53 -4.38 -41.31
C LEU A 79 32.57 -3.25 -41.69
N TYR A 80 31.27 -3.50 -41.55
CA TYR A 80 30.17 -2.56 -41.72
C TYR A 80 29.29 -2.59 -40.46
N MET A 81 28.97 -1.41 -39.92
CA MET A 81 27.97 -1.26 -38.87
C MET A 81 26.61 -1.02 -39.53
N LEU A 82 25.61 -1.81 -39.16
CA LEU A 82 24.27 -1.72 -39.74
C LEU A 82 23.33 -0.92 -38.84
N GLN A 83 23.40 -1.19 -37.54
CA GLN A 83 22.51 -0.58 -36.55
C GLN A 83 23.24 -0.37 -35.22
N THR A 84 22.86 0.68 -34.50
CA THR A 84 23.17 0.85 -33.08
C THR A 84 21.97 1.46 -32.39
N ARG A 85 21.69 1.03 -31.16
CA ARG A 85 20.65 1.60 -30.29
C ARG A 85 21.03 1.40 -28.83
N ASN A 86 20.37 2.12 -27.92
CA ASN A 86 20.51 1.82 -26.50
C ASN A 86 20.01 0.39 -26.22
N GLY A 87 20.87 -0.44 -25.64
CA GLY A 87 20.56 -1.85 -25.44
C GLY A 87 19.47 -2.06 -24.40
N LYS A 88 18.53 -2.97 -24.64
CA LYS A 88 17.64 -3.47 -23.59
C LYS A 88 18.47 -4.29 -22.58
N ARG A 89 18.10 -4.24 -21.32
CA ARG A 89 18.87 -4.84 -20.23
C ARG A 89 17.99 -5.16 -19.02
N THR A 90 18.45 -6.03 -18.14
CA THR A 90 17.78 -6.31 -16.86
C THR A 90 17.90 -5.12 -15.92
N THR A 91 17.03 -5.02 -14.92
CA THR A 91 17.13 -3.97 -13.89
C THR A 91 18.48 -4.02 -13.17
N GLN A 92 18.95 -5.23 -12.84
CA GLN A 92 20.25 -5.44 -12.21
C GLN A 92 21.38 -4.89 -13.09
N ALA A 93 21.35 -5.20 -14.39
CA ALA A 93 22.33 -4.68 -15.33
C ALA A 93 22.23 -3.15 -15.47
N ALA A 94 21.02 -2.58 -15.51
CA ALA A 94 20.83 -1.14 -15.59
C ALA A 94 21.48 -0.40 -14.41
N VAL A 95 21.24 -0.87 -13.18
CA VAL A 95 21.84 -0.31 -11.95
C VAL A 95 23.36 -0.43 -11.98
N LYS A 96 23.88 -1.62 -12.30
CA LYS A 96 25.33 -1.85 -12.37
C LYS A 96 26.01 -0.96 -13.41
N ILE A 97 25.48 -0.94 -14.64
CA ILE A 97 26.02 -0.14 -15.73
C ILE A 97 26.02 1.35 -15.38
N ALA A 98 24.92 1.85 -14.81
CA ALA A 98 24.82 3.25 -14.39
C ALA A 98 25.87 3.59 -13.33
N VAL A 99 26.10 2.70 -12.36
CA VAL A 99 27.10 2.90 -11.31
C VAL A 99 28.53 2.84 -11.85
N ASP A 100 28.84 1.86 -12.70
CA ASP A 100 30.15 1.71 -13.33
C ASP A 100 30.46 2.93 -14.22
N MET A 101 29.51 3.40 -15.03
CA MET A 101 29.70 4.58 -15.89
C MET A 101 29.95 5.88 -15.11
N VAL A 102 29.41 6.01 -13.89
CA VAL A 102 29.75 7.15 -12.99
C VAL A 102 31.17 7.01 -12.47
N GLN A 103 31.60 5.81 -12.08
CA GLN A 103 32.97 5.55 -11.62
C GLN A 103 34.00 5.79 -12.74
N GLU A 104 33.64 5.41 -13.96
CA GLU A 104 34.41 5.66 -15.19
C GLU A 104 34.36 7.12 -15.66
N LYS A 105 33.61 7.99 -14.96
CA LYS A 105 33.40 9.42 -15.30
C LYS A 105 32.79 9.64 -16.69
N LEU A 106 32.06 8.65 -17.22
CA LEU A 106 31.36 8.76 -18.50
C LEU A 106 30.05 9.54 -18.37
N ILE A 107 29.36 9.36 -17.24
CA ILE A 107 28.14 10.07 -16.87
C ILE A 107 28.25 10.62 -15.45
N ASP A 108 27.43 11.61 -15.11
CA ASP A 108 27.30 12.09 -13.73
C ASP A 108 26.21 11.32 -12.97
N LYS A 109 26.12 11.56 -11.66
CA LYS A 109 25.12 10.94 -10.78
C LYS A 109 23.67 11.24 -11.23
N ARG A 110 23.41 12.43 -11.77
CA ARG A 110 22.05 12.84 -12.19
C ARG A 110 21.61 12.05 -13.40
N MET A 111 22.48 11.92 -14.40
CA MET A 111 22.26 11.14 -15.60
C MET A 111 22.11 9.65 -15.29
N ALA A 112 22.88 9.12 -14.33
CA ALA A 112 22.70 7.75 -13.85
C ALA A 112 21.30 7.53 -13.26
N VAL A 113 20.86 8.42 -12.36
CA VAL A 113 19.53 8.36 -11.73
C VAL A 113 18.39 8.54 -12.74
N SER A 114 18.54 9.42 -13.74
CA SER A 114 17.49 9.67 -14.74
C SER A 114 17.26 8.52 -15.72
N ARG A 115 18.18 7.57 -15.81
CA ARG A 115 18.14 6.46 -16.78
C ARG A 115 17.56 5.16 -16.24
N ILE A 116 17.43 5.06 -14.92
CA ILE A 116 16.81 3.89 -14.31
C ILE A 116 15.29 4.04 -14.42
N ASP A 117 14.63 3.06 -15.00
CA ASP A 117 13.18 3.00 -15.01
C ASP A 117 12.67 2.65 -13.60
N PRO A 118 11.86 3.51 -12.95
CA PRO A 118 11.34 3.25 -11.62
C PRO A 118 10.46 2.00 -11.52
N ASP A 119 9.73 1.62 -12.56
CA ASP A 119 8.84 0.45 -12.47
C ASP A 119 9.63 -0.86 -12.58
N GLN A 120 10.77 -0.84 -13.27
CA GLN A 120 11.68 -1.98 -13.33
C GLN A 120 12.37 -2.29 -12.00
N LEU A 121 12.48 -1.30 -11.12
CA LEU A 121 13.09 -1.44 -9.79
C LEU A 121 12.33 -2.41 -8.88
N ASP A 122 11.02 -2.56 -9.08
CA ASP A 122 10.17 -3.45 -8.29
C ASP A 122 10.69 -4.90 -8.33
N GLN A 123 11.25 -5.32 -9.48
CA GLN A 123 11.82 -6.66 -9.67
C GLN A 123 13.01 -6.96 -8.73
N LEU A 124 13.68 -5.93 -8.22
CA LEU A 124 14.80 -6.08 -7.29
C LEU A 124 14.36 -6.10 -5.82
N LEU A 125 13.06 -5.95 -5.54
CA LEU A 125 12.53 -5.79 -4.18
C LEU A 125 11.74 -7.02 -3.71
N HIS A 126 11.34 -7.90 -4.63
CA HIS A 126 10.56 -9.11 -4.33
C HIS A 126 11.38 -10.38 -4.56
N PRO A 127 11.07 -11.47 -3.83
CA PRO A 127 11.60 -12.79 -4.16
C PRO A 127 11.30 -13.17 -5.61
N THR A 128 12.24 -13.85 -6.27
CA THR A 128 12.08 -14.34 -7.64
C THR A 128 12.29 -15.84 -7.69
N PHE A 129 11.68 -16.55 -8.65
CA PHE A 129 11.97 -17.97 -8.83
C PHE A 129 13.39 -18.19 -9.38
N ASP A 130 14.04 -19.27 -8.95
CA ASP A 130 15.33 -19.69 -9.52
C ASP A 130 15.17 -19.87 -11.05
N PRO A 131 15.94 -19.14 -11.89
CA PRO A 131 15.86 -19.25 -13.34
C PRO A 131 16.09 -20.66 -13.89
N LYS A 132 16.75 -21.54 -13.13
CA LYS A 132 17.02 -22.93 -13.51
C LYS A 132 15.87 -23.88 -13.16
N ALA A 133 14.88 -23.44 -12.38
CA ALA A 133 13.77 -24.29 -11.97
C ALA A 133 12.74 -24.48 -13.10
N LYS A 134 12.25 -25.73 -13.27
CA LYS A 134 11.20 -26.03 -14.23
C LYS A 134 9.86 -25.44 -13.75
N ARG A 135 9.15 -24.75 -14.65
CA ARG A 135 7.84 -24.15 -14.39
C ARG A 135 6.72 -25.00 -15.00
N GLY A 136 5.95 -25.68 -14.18
CA GLY A 136 4.73 -26.38 -14.59
C GLY A 136 3.51 -25.48 -14.48
N VAL A 137 3.39 -24.45 -15.34
CA VAL A 137 2.26 -23.51 -15.31
C VAL A 137 0.96 -24.26 -15.57
N ILE A 138 -0.02 -24.09 -14.69
CA ILE A 138 -1.34 -24.72 -14.77
C ILE A 138 -2.44 -23.72 -15.10
N ALA A 139 -2.31 -22.46 -14.66
CA ALA A 139 -3.27 -21.41 -14.95
C ALA A 139 -2.58 -20.04 -15.02
N THR A 140 -3.26 -19.07 -15.59
CA THR A 140 -2.81 -17.68 -15.64
C THR A 140 -3.95 -16.76 -15.22
N GLY A 141 -3.66 -15.83 -14.32
CA GLY A 141 -4.56 -14.74 -13.91
C GLY A 141 -3.92 -13.38 -14.16
N LEU A 142 -4.43 -12.37 -13.46
CA LEU A 142 -3.88 -11.02 -13.49
C LEU A 142 -2.69 -10.91 -12.52
N PRO A 143 -1.57 -10.30 -12.92
CA PRO A 143 -0.39 -10.07 -12.07
C PRO A 143 -0.67 -8.96 -11.05
N ALA A 144 -1.48 -9.27 -10.04
CA ALA A 144 -2.04 -8.29 -9.11
C ALA A 144 -0.99 -7.68 -8.16
N SER A 145 -0.06 -8.49 -7.66
CA SER A 145 1.05 -8.05 -6.82
C SER A 145 2.29 -8.87 -7.15
N PRO A 146 3.43 -8.23 -7.48
CA PRO A 146 4.64 -8.90 -7.94
C PRO A 146 5.27 -9.80 -6.86
N GLY A 147 6.16 -10.68 -7.31
CA GLY A 147 6.92 -11.59 -6.45
C GLY A 147 6.70 -13.06 -6.78
N ALA A 148 7.54 -13.92 -6.19
CA ALA A 148 7.46 -15.36 -6.29
C ALA A 148 7.11 -15.96 -4.92
N ALA A 149 6.05 -16.75 -4.86
CA ALA A 149 5.60 -17.40 -3.64
C ALA A 149 5.38 -18.90 -3.86
N SER A 150 5.68 -19.70 -2.84
CA SER A 150 5.41 -21.14 -2.84
C SER A 150 4.94 -21.58 -1.46
N GLY A 151 3.88 -22.39 -1.41
CA GLY A 151 3.31 -22.86 -0.16
C GLY A 151 2.18 -23.86 -0.36
N LYS A 152 1.69 -24.40 0.76
CA LYS A 152 0.54 -25.30 0.83
C LYS A 152 -0.76 -24.55 0.62
N VAL A 153 -1.67 -25.10 -0.16
CA VAL A 153 -2.99 -24.51 -0.42
C VAL A 153 -3.86 -24.57 0.84
N THR A 154 -4.49 -23.45 1.18
CA THR A 154 -5.59 -23.35 2.14
C THR A 154 -6.69 -22.45 1.59
N PHE A 155 -7.94 -22.71 1.98
CA PHE A 155 -9.14 -22.03 1.47
C PHE A 155 -9.76 -21.06 2.49
N HIS A 156 -9.24 -21.04 3.71
CA HIS A 156 -9.77 -20.27 4.83
C HIS A 156 -8.67 -19.44 5.52
N ALA A 157 -8.96 -18.17 5.80
CA ALA A 157 -7.99 -17.24 6.37
C ALA A 157 -7.56 -17.63 7.80
N ASP A 158 -8.49 -18.10 8.63
CA ASP A 158 -8.20 -18.54 10.00
C ASP A 158 -7.33 -19.81 10.03
N GLU A 159 -7.42 -20.63 8.99
CA GLU A 159 -6.55 -21.78 8.82
C GLU A 159 -5.14 -21.38 8.38
N ALA A 160 -5.01 -20.42 7.47
CA ALA A 160 -3.72 -19.87 7.09
C ALA A 160 -2.95 -19.39 8.33
N GLU A 161 -3.61 -18.68 9.25
CA GLU A 161 -3.03 -18.26 10.54
C GLU A 161 -2.55 -19.45 11.39
N LYS A 162 -3.38 -20.49 11.54
CA LYS A 162 -3.03 -21.69 12.31
C LYS A 162 -1.86 -22.46 11.71
N LEU A 163 -1.79 -22.57 10.38
CA LEU A 163 -0.72 -23.27 9.67
C LEU A 163 0.60 -22.51 9.79
N VAL A 164 0.57 -21.19 9.59
CA VAL A 164 1.77 -20.35 9.72
C VAL A 164 2.26 -20.29 11.17
N ALA A 165 1.36 -20.32 12.15
CA ALA A 165 1.72 -20.46 13.57
C ALA A 165 2.47 -21.78 13.86
N LYS A 166 2.34 -22.79 12.99
CA LYS A 166 3.12 -24.05 13.01
C LYS A 166 4.34 -24.03 12.08
N HIS A 167 4.75 -22.85 11.61
CA HIS A 167 5.87 -22.63 10.69
C HIS A 167 5.71 -23.23 9.29
N GLU A 168 4.47 -23.41 8.83
CA GLU A 168 4.17 -23.85 7.46
C GLU A 168 4.01 -22.64 6.53
N LYS A 169 4.51 -22.78 5.30
CA LYS A 169 4.29 -21.81 4.22
C LYS A 169 2.98 -22.10 3.53
N VAL A 170 2.12 -21.08 3.36
CA VAL A 170 0.78 -21.26 2.80
C VAL A 170 0.47 -20.31 1.65
N ILE A 171 -0.38 -20.76 0.74
CA ILE A 171 -1.01 -19.97 -0.31
C ILE A 171 -2.52 -19.92 -0.02
N LEU A 172 -3.04 -18.73 0.19
CA LEU A 172 -4.46 -18.51 0.45
C LEU A 172 -5.22 -18.45 -0.88
N VAL A 173 -6.11 -19.42 -1.11
CA VAL A 173 -6.91 -19.55 -2.33
C VAL A 173 -8.36 -19.20 -2.02
N ARG A 174 -8.90 -18.17 -2.67
CA ARG A 174 -10.26 -17.67 -2.42
C ARG A 174 -10.97 -17.36 -3.73
N ILE A 175 -12.30 -17.38 -3.73
CA ILE A 175 -13.06 -16.82 -4.86
C ILE A 175 -12.81 -15.31 -4.92
N GLU A 176 -12.97 -14.65 -3.78
CA GLU A 176 -12.65 -13.26 -3.52
C GLU A 176 -12.27 -13.13 -2.04
N THR A 177 -11.50 -12.10 -1.69
CA THR A 177 -11.14 -11.81 -0.30
C THR A 177 -12.00 -10.67 0.24
N SER A 178 -12.28 -10.69 1.54
CA SER A 178 -12.95 -9.62 2.28
C SER A 178 -12.07 -9.09 3.42
N PRO A 179 -12.46 -8.00 4.12
CA PRO A 179 -11.74 -7.51 5.29
C PRO A 179 -11.56 -8.57 6.41
N GLU A 180 -12.45 -9.56 6.48
CA GLU A 180 -12.34 -10.68 7.43
C GLU A 180 -11.14 -11.59 7.12
N ASP A 181 -10.68 -11.61 5.86
CA ASP A 181 -9.57 -12.46 5.40
C ASP A 181 -8.19 -11.83 5.65
N ILE A 182 -8.11 -10.57 6.12
CA ILE A 182 -6.84 -9.81 6.25
C ILE A 182 -5.81 -10.55 7.10
N GLY A 183 -6.22 -11.19 8.19
CA GLY A 183 -5.29 -11.92 9.06
C GLY A 183 -4.61 -13.07 8.32
N GLY A 184 -5.38 -13.89 7.61
CA GLY A 184 -4.87 -14.96 6.75
C GLY A 184 -4.06 -14.46 5.55
N MET A 185 -4.46 -13.35 4.93
CA MET A 185 -3.73 -12.72 3.83
C MET A 185 -2.35 -12.21 4.27
N HIS A 186 -2.24 -11.69 5.49
CA HIS A 186 -0.99 -11.13 6.01
C HIS A 186 0.05 -12.21 6.31
N VAL A 187 -0.39 -13.41 6.69
CA VAL A 187 0.51 -14.52 7.04
C VAL A 187 0.83 -15.42 5.84
N ALA A 188 0.04 -15.37 4.76
CA ALA A 188 0.27 -16.18 3.57
C ALA A 188 1.47 -15.69 2.75
N GLU A 189 2.20 -16.61 2.14
CA GLU A 189 3.31 -16.29 1.22
C GLU A 189 2.77 -15.71 -0.10
N GLY A 190 1.57 -16.14 -0.48
CA GLY A 190 0.90 -15.68 -1.69
C GLY A 190 -0.61 -15.84 -1.64
N ILE A 191 -1.31 -15.06 -2.45
CA ILE A 191 -2.77 -15.02 -2.53
C ILE A 191 -3.19 -15.31 -3.97
N LEU A 192 -4.18 -16.19 -4.11
CA LEU A 192 -4.76 -16.55 -5.40
C LEU A 192 -6.27 -16.34 -5.33
N THR A 193 -6.80 -15.52 -6.24
CA THR A 193 -8.25 -15.35 -6.37
C THR A 193 -8.78 -15.70 -7.74
N THR A 194 -9.99 -16.27 -7.80
CA THR A 194 -10.65 -16.59 -9.08
C THR A 194 -11.38 -15.39 -9.65
N LYS A 195 -11.87 -14.49 -8.78
CA LYS A 195 -12.47 -13.21 -9.13
C LYS A 195 -11.60 -12.04 -8.65
N GLY A 196 -11.93 -10.85 -9.12
CA GLY A 196 -11.27 -9.61 -8.75
C GLY A 196 -10.23 -9.15 -9.78
N GLY A 197 -10.24 -7.84 -10.06
CA GLY A 197 -9.27 -7.19 -10.93
C GLY A 197 -8.01 -6.72 -10.21
N MET A 198 -7.18 -5.95 -10.92
CA MET A 198 -5.99 -5.30 -10.36
C MET A 198 -6.29 -4.35 -9.20
N THR A 199 -7.52 -3.91 -9.02
CA THR A 199 -7.97 -3.01 -7.93
C THR A 199 -8.82 -3.70 -6.87
N SER A 200 -9.00 -5.02 -6.96
CA SER A 200 -9.76 -5.79 -5.96
C SER A 200 -9.13 -5.73 -4.57
N HIS A 201 -9.93 -6.03 -3.54
CA HIS A 201 -9.45 -6.12 -2.15
C HIS A 201 -8.16 -6.93 -2.04
N ALA A 202 -8.11 -8.12 -2.66
CA ALA A 202 -6.93 -8.99 -2.68
C ALA A 202 -5.70 -8.27 -3.26
N ALA A 203 -5.85 -7.67 -4.45
CA ALA A 203 -4.76 -7.00 -5.15
C ALA A 203 -4.20 -5.80 -4.37
N VAL A 204 -5.08 -4.97 -3.82
CA VAL A 204 -4.71 -3.77 -3.08
C VAL A 204 -3.99 -4.11 -1.78
N VAL A 205 -4.55 -5.05 -1.01
CA VAL A 205 -3.98 -5.48 0.27
C VAL A 205 -2.64 -6.19 0.04
N ALA A 206 -2.57 -7.09 -0.95
CA ALA A 206 -1.35 -7.80 -1.29
C ALA A 206 -0.22 -6.86 -1.74
N ARG A 207 -0.50 -5.88 -2.60
CA ARG A 207 0.50 -4.85 -2.97
C ARG A 207 0.92 -3.98 -1.80
N GLY A 208 0.00 -3.69 -0.89
CA GLY A 208 0.29 -2.99 0.35
C GLY A 208 1.29 -3.75 1.22
N MET A 209 1.10 -5.07 1.33
CA MET A 209 1.93 -5.98 2.11
C MET A 209 3.21 -6.42 1.38
N GLY A 210 3.28 -6.26 0.05
CA GLY A 210 4.32 -6.87 -0.79
C GLY A 210 4.20 -8.40 -0.89
N THR A 211 3.00 -8.92 -0.68
CA THR A 211 2.70 -10.35 -0.81
C THR A 211 2.42 -10.66 -2.27
N CYS A 212 2.95 -11.76 -2.80
CA CYS A 212 2.69 -12.21 -4.16
C CYS A 212 1.19 -12.45 -4.36
N CYS A 213 0.58 -11.90 -5.42
CA CYS A 213 -0.84 -12.09 -5.68
C CYS A 213 -1.13 -12.28 -7.16
N VAL A 214 -1.90 -13.32 -7.45
CA VAL A 214 -2.51 -13.57 -8.76
C VAL A 214 -4.03 -13.46 -8.58
N ALA A 215 -4.64 -12.43 -9.16
CA ALA A 215 -6.07 -12.18 -9.02
C ALA A 215 -6.83 -12.53 -10.30
N GLY A 216 -8.14 -12.77 -10.19
CA GLY A 216 -9.01 -12.94 -11.36
C GLY A 216 -8.64 -14.14 -12.24
N CYS A 217 -8.15 -15.23 -11.64
CA CYS A 217 -7.84 -16.46 -12.35
C CYS A 217 -9.13 -17.25 -12.63
N GLY A 218 -9.91 -16.80 -13.61
CA GLY A 218 -11.25 -17.33 -13.91
C GLY A 218 -11.27 -18.78 -14.43
N SER A 219 -10.13 -19.34 -14.80
CA SER A 219 -9.99 -20.76 -15.17
C SER A 219 -9.98 -21.71 -13.97
N ILE A 220 -9.88 -21.17 -12.75
CA ILE A 220 -9.92 -21.92 -11.50
C ILE A 220 -11.36 -21.95 -10.97
N LEU A 221 -11.85 -23.15 -10.66
CA LEU A 221 -13.11 -23.36 -9.95
C LEU A 221 -12.81 -23.88 -8.54
N ILE A 222 -13.27 -23.18 -7.52
CA ILE A 222 -13.06 -23.54 -6.10
C ILE A 222 -14.32 -24.23 -5.56
N ASP A 223 -14.13 -25.35 -4.89
CA ASP A 223 -15.14 -26.05 -4.10
C ASP A 223 -14.74 -25.97 -2.61
N TYR A 224 -15.42 -25.10 -1.86
CA TYR A 224 -15.14 -24.91 -0.43
C TYR A 224 -15.61 -26.09 0.43
N GLU A 225 -16.60 -26.88 0.01
CA GLU A 225 -17.06 -28.02 0.80
C GLU A 225 -16.05 -29.18 0.75
N LYS A 226 -15.40 -29.35 -0.40
CA LYS A 226 -14.35 -30.36 -0.59
C LYS A 226 -12.94 -29.87 -0.28
N GLU A 227 -12.77 -28.57 -0.05
CA GLU A 227 -11.48 -27.91 0.12
C GLU A 227 -10.51 -28.27 -1.03
N GLU A 228 -10.96 -28.09 -2.27
CA GLU A 228 -10.16 -28.31 -3.48
C GLU A 228 -10.48 -27.27 -4.56
N PHE A 229 -9.56 -27.08 -5.51
CA PHE A 229 -9.84 -26.33 -6.73
C PHE A 229 -9.44 -27.12 -7.97
N SER A 230 -10.15 -26.89 -9.07
CA SER A 230 -9.91 -27.55 -10.36
C SER A 230 -9.49 -26.55 -11.44
N VAL A 231 -8.55 -26.98 -12.28
CA VAL A 231 -8.08 -26.28 -13.49
C VAL A 231 -7.97 -27.30 -14.62
N GLY A 232 -8.85 -27.20 -15.61
CA GLY A 232 -8.96 -28.21 -16.66
C GLY A 232 -9.19 -29.60 -16.05
N GLU A 233 -8.29 -30.54 -16.34
CA GLU A 233 -8.34 -31.91 -15.81
C GLU A 233 -7.61 -32.10 -14.46
N LYS A 234 -6.97 -31.05 -13.94
CA LYS A 234 -6.18 -31.12 -12.69
C LYS A 234 -7.00 -30.67 -11.49
N THR A 235 -6.94 -31.44 -10.42
CA THR A 235 -7.53 -31.09 -9.11
C THR A 235 -6.41 -30.92 -8.10
N ILE A 236 -6.42 -29.78 -7.39
CA ILE A 236 -5.47 -29.43 -6.35
C ILE A 236 -6.23 -29.36 -5.04
N LYS A 237 -5.78 -30.11 -4.05
CA LYS A 237 -6.43 -30.21 -2.75
C LYS A 237 -5.74 -29.32 -1.74
N LYS A 238 -6.46 -29.03 -0.66
CA LYS A 238 -5.88 -28.44 0.53
C LYS A 238 -4.65 -29.20 1.00
N GLY A 239 -3.59 -28.47 1.34
CA GLY A 239 -2.30 -29.03 1.75
C GLY A 239 -1.34 -29.31 0.60
N ASP A 240 -1.81 -29.37 -0.65
CA ASP A 240 -0.93 -29.52 -1.82
C ASP A 240 -0.10 -28.26 -2.03
N TYR A 241 1.09 -28.42 -2.60
CA TYR A 241 1.96 -27.28 -2.93
C TYR A 241 1.62 -26.67 -4.28
N ILE A 242 1.49 -25.36 -4.29
CA ILE A 242 1.50 -24.55 -5.51
C ILE A 242 2.49 -23.40 -5.37
N SER A 243 2.86 -22.82 -6.51
CA SER A 243 3.68 -21.64 -6.58
C SER A 243 3.01 -20.58 -7.45
N LEU A 244 3.20 -19.31 -7.11
CA LEU A 244 2.62 -18.15 -7.80
C LEU A 244 3.74 -17.24 -8.30
N ASP A 245 3.67 -16.85 -9.57
CA ASP A 245 4.46 -15.75 -10.14
C ASP A 245 3.54 -14.53 -10.26
N GLY A 246 3.53 -13.70 -9.22
CA GLY A 246 2.71 -12.49 -9.15
C GLY A 246 3.11 -11.41 -10.16
N SER A 247 4.31 -11.52 -10.76
CA SER A 247 4.79 -10.59 -11.79
C SER A 247 4.28 -10.97 -13.18
N ARG A 248 4.06 -12.27 -13.44
CA ARG A 248 3.56 -12.79 -14.73
C ARG A 248 2.10 -13.24 -14.67
N GLY A 249 1.52 -13.31 -13.48
CA GLY A 249 0.18 -13.84 -13.24
C GLY A 249 0.12 -15.37 -13.37
N GLU A 250 1.24 -16.09 -13.26
CA GLU A 250 1.30 -17.54 -13.48
C GLU A 250 0.99 -18.29 -12.18
N VAL A 251 0.16 -19.33 -12.27
CA VAL A 251 -0.06 -20.34 -11.22
C VAL A 251 0.67 -21.60 -11.64
N ILE A 252 1.56 -22.09 -10.79
CA ILE A 252 2.52 -23.15 -11.09
C ILE A 252 2.27 -24.33 -10.15
N LEU A 253 2.24 -25.55 -10.71
CA LEU A 253 2.07 -26.76 -9.92
C LEU A 253 3.34 -27.10 -9.15
N GLY A 254 3.19 -27.44 -7.86
CA GLY A 254 4.28 -27.84 -6.99
C GLY A 254 5.04 -26.66 -6.37
N GLN A 255 6.11 -26.99 -5.66
CA GLN A 255 6.99 -26.03 -5.01
C GLN A 255 8.15 -25.66 -5.93
N VAL A 256 8.32 -24.38 -6.22
CA VAL A 256 9.43 -23.85 -7.03
C VAL A 256 10.38 -23.06 -6.12
N PRO A 257 11.70 -23.33 -6.14
CA PRO A 257 12.65 -22.60 -5.31
C PRO A 257 12.66 -21.09 -5.60
N THR A 258 12.67 -20.28 -4.54
CA THR A 258 12.79 -18.82 -4.63
C THR A 258 14.18 -18.34 -4.21
N VAL A 259 14.57 -17.19 -4.74
CA VAL A 259 15.81 -16.48 -4.43
C VAL A 259 15.43 -15.11 -3.86
N GLU A 260 15.92 -14.82 -2.66
CA GLU A 260 15.75 -13.52 -2.01
C GLU A 260 16.64 -12.45 -2.68
N PRO A 261 16.11 -11.24 -2.93
CA PRO A 261 16.89 -10.17 -3.51
C PRO A 261 17.92 -9.62 -2.52
N THR A 262 19.18 -9.54 -2.95
CA THR A 262 20.23 -8.84 -2.18
C THR A 262 20.24 -7.35 -2.50
N LEU A 263 19.72 -6.52 -1.59
CA LEU A 263 19.66 -5.05 -1.70
C LEU A 263 21.01 -4.36 -1.36
N SER A 264 22.13 -4.93 -1.80
CA SER A 264 23.49 -4.47 -1.44
C SER A 264 24.30 -4.02 -2.65
N GLY A 265 25.43 -3.34 -2.39
CA GLY A 265 26.37 -2.93 -3.44
C GLY A 265 25.88 -1.74 -4.26
N ASP A 266 25.76 -1.91 -5.57
CA ASP A 266 25.51 -0.82 -6.52
C ASP A 266 24.10 -0.23 -6.37
N PHE A 267 23.12 -1.03 -5.96
CA PHE A 267 21.78 -0.53 -5.63
C PHE A 267 21.80 0.51 -4.49
N SER A 268 22.53 0.23 -3.41
CA SER A 268 22.67 1.15 -2.28
C SER A 268 23.36 2.46 -2.68
N LYS A 269 24.38 2.38 -3.55
CA LYS A 269 25.07 3.57 -4.11
C LYS A 269 24.11 4.43 -4.93
N LEU A 270 23.33 3.81 -5.83
CA LEU A 270 22.33 4.51 -6.63
C LEU A 270 21.31 5.21 -5.71
N MET A 271 20.79 4.50 -4.72
CA MET A 271 19.80 5.00 -3.76
C MET A 271 20.33 6.15 -2.89
N LYS A 272 21.64 6.17 -2.60
CA LYS A 272 22.29 7.31 -1.96
C LYS A 272 22.31 8.54 -2.88
N TRP A 273 22.63 8.37 -4.17
CA TRP A 273 22.59 9.48 -5.13
C TRP A 273 21.18 10.02 -5.33
N THR A 274 20.19 9.13 -5.36
CA THR A 274 18.78 9.47 -5.37
C THR A 274 18.40 10.37 -4.19
N ASP A 275 18.82 10.02 -2.97
CA ASP A 275 18.55 10.83 -1.77
C ASP A 275 19.26 12.19 -1.78
N GLU A 276 20.47 12.27 -2.32
CA GLU A 276 21.21 13.54 -2.49
C GLU A 276 20.49 14.51 -3.44
N ILE A 277 19.67 14.00 -4.36
CA ILE A 277 19.05 14.77 -5.45
C ILE A 277 17.60 15.17 -5.14
N ARG A 278 16.82 14.28 -4.51
CA ARG A 278 15.38 14.50 -4.30
C ARG A 278 15.10 15.63 -3.32
N ARG A 279 14.00 16.35 -3.54
CA ARG A 279 13.45 17.35 -2.61
C ARG A 279 12.32 16.79 -1.75
N LEU A 280 11.43 16.00 -2.35
CA LEU A 280 10.34 15.36 -1.64
C LEU A 280 10.88 14.38 -0.59
N LYS A 281 10.30 14.45 0.61
CA LYS A 281 10.49 13.39 1.60
C LYS A 281 9.67 12.17 1.21
N ILE A 282 10.21 10.98 1.47
CA ILE A 282 9.51 9.73 1.19
C ILE A 282 9.13 9.09 2.51
N ARG A 283 7.83 9.00 2.79
CA ARG A 283 7.28 8.31 3.94
C ARG A 283 6.66 6.99 3.49
N THR A 284 6.21 6.19 4.44
CA THR A 284 5.54 4.92 4.17
C THR A 284 4.12 4.87 4.71
N ASN A 285 3.28 4.04 4.11
CA ASN A 285 2.01 3.59 4.64
C ASN A 285 2.29 2.25 5.34
N ALA A 286 2.31 2.25 6.67
CA ALA A 286 2.69 1.09 7.46
C ALA A 286 1.88 1.05 8.75
N ASP A 287 1.27 -0.10 9.01
CA ASP A 287 0.29 -0.28 10.09
C ASP A 287 0.84 -1.19 11.20
N THR A 288 1.90 -1.95 10.90
CA THR A 288 2.58 -2.87 11.82
C THR A 288 4.02 -2.42 12.10
N PRO A 289 4.61 -2.81 13.24
CA PRO A 289 6.04 -2.59 13.52
C PRO A 289 6.97 -3.22 12.47
N GLU A 290 6.60 -4.38 11.93
CA GLU A 290 7.35 -5.13 10.94
C GLU A 290 7.39 -4.38 9.61
N ASP A 291 6.24 -3.88 9.14
CA ASP A 291 6.15 -3.06 7.93
C ASP A 291 6.89 -1.72 8.11
N ALA A 292 6.76 -1.10 9.28
CA ALA A 292 7.49 0.13 9.60
C ALA A 292 9.01 -0.09 9.57
N LYS A 293 9.49 -1.23 10.07
CA LYS A 293 10.91 -1.59 10.05
C LYS A 293 11.37 -1.83 8.61
N ARG A 294 10.63 -2.62 7.84
CA ARG A 294 10.93 -2.92 6.44
C ARG A 294 11.00 -1.64 5.61
N ALA A 295 10.04 -0.74 5.76
CA ALA A 295 10.03 0.54 5.08
C ALA A 295 11.23 1.43 5.47
N ARG A 296 11.61 1.43 6.75
CA ARG A 296 12.79 2.15 7.23
C ARG A 296 14.08 1.58 6.64
N ASP A 297 14.18 0.26 6.53
CA ASP A 297 15.30 -0.44 5.89
C ASP A 297 15.39 -0.06 4.38
N PHE A 298 14.26 0.21 3.73
CA PHE A 298 14.17 0.77 2.37
C PHE A 298 14.41 2.29 2.28
N GLY A 299 14.62 2.99 3.40
CA GLY A 299 14.94 4.42 3.46
C GLY A 299 13.74 5.35 3.66
N ALA A 300 12.61 4.87 4.18
CA ALA A 300 11.48 5.72 4.53
C ALA A 300 11.83 6.68 5.69
N GLU A 301 11.44 7.95 5.54
CA GLU A 301 11.71 9.06 6.45
C GLU A 301 10.53 9.37 7.39
N GLY A 302 9.72 8.36 7.70
CA GLY A 302 8.50 8.49 8.49
C GLY A 302 7.37 7.62 7.98
N ILE A 303 6.28 7.54 8.75
CA ILE A 303 5.02 6.90 8.34
C ILE A 303 4.03 8.00 7.99
N GLY A 304 3.60 8.13 6.74
CA GLY A 304 2.63 9.12 6.31
C GLY A 304 1.17 8.68 6.49
N LEU A 305 0.95 7.38 6.66
CA LEU A 305 -0.35 6.82 7.00
C LEU A 305 -0.17 5.52 7.80
N CYS A 306 -0.59 5.53 9.06
CA CYS A 306 -0.79 4.35 9.89
C CYS A 306 -2.30 4.22 10.14
N ARG A 307 -2.90 3.17 9.56
CA ARG A 307 -4.33 2.84 9.65
C ARG A 307 -4.60 2.10 10.95
N THR A 308 -5.53 2.62 11.74
CA THR A 308 -5.83 2.05 13.06
C THR A 308 -6.85 0.92 12.98
N GLU A 309 -7.65 0.87 11.92
CA GLU A 309 -8.56 -0.21 11.59
C GLU A 309 -7.87 -1.58 11.52
N HIS A 310 -6.70 -1.66 10.90
CA HIS A 310 -5.93 -2.90 10.83
C HIS A 310 -5.48 -3.41 12.20
N MET A 311 -5.28 -2.51 13.17
CA MET A 311 -4.93 -2.88 14.54
C MET A 311 -6.10 -3.48 15.33
N PHE A 312 -7.32 -3.40 14.81
CA PHE A 312 -8.53 -3.95 15.42
C PHE A 312 -8.87 -5.37 14.95
N PHE A 313 -8.35 -5.80 13.80
CA PHE A 313 -8.63 -7.13 13.24
C PHE A 313 -7.80 -8.27 13.85
N GLY A 314 -6.81 -7.98 14.71
CA GLY A 314 -5.99 -9.02 15.35
C GLY A 314 -6.75 -9.93 16.32
N GLU A 315 -6.16 -11.11 16.58
CA GLU A 315 -6.72 -12.16 17.45
C GLU A 315 -7.17 -11.60 18.82
N HIS A 316 -8.40 -11.94 19.24
CA HIS A 316 -9.10 -11.44 20.43
C HIS A 316 -9.50 -9.95 20.47
N ARG A 317 -8.99 -9.10 19.56
CA ARG A 317 -9.32 -7.67 19.53
C ARG A 317 -10.68 -7.42 18.89
N ILE A 318 -10.95 -8.16 17.81
CA ILE A 318 -12.19 -8.05 17.05
C ILE A 318 -13.42 -8.27 17.92
N ASP A 319 -13.33 -9.16 18.93
CA ASP A 319 -14.42 -9.42 19.87
C ASP A 319 -14.78 -8.17 20.70
N TYR A 320 -13.78 -7.40 21.15
CA TYR A 320 -14.02 -6.15 21.89
C TYR A 320 -14.52 -5.03 20.99
N VAL A 321 -14.07 -4.98 19.74
CA VAL A 321 -14.61 -4.03 18.74
C VAL A 321 -16.07 -4.34 18.43
N ARG A 322 -16.42 -5.61 18.21
CA ARG A 322 -17.80 -6.05 18.04
C ARG A 322 -18.65 -5.71 19.26
N GLN A 323 -18.14 -5.94 20.47
CA GLN A 323 -18.83 -5.53 21.71
C GLN A 323 -19.07 -4.01 21.77
N MET A 324 -18.06 -3.21 21.43
CA MET A 324 -18.17 -1.76 21.36
C MET A 324 -19.27 -1.33 20.37
N ILE A 325 -19.29 -1.90 19.17
CA ILE A 325 -20.24 -1.57 18.10
C ILE A 325 -21.69 -1.92 18.45
N LEU A 326 -21.89 -3.11 19.01
CA LEU A 326 -23.21 -3.59 19.42
C LEU A 326 -23.79 -2.76 20.58
N THR A 327 -22.93 -2.14 21.40
CA THR A 327 -23.35 -1.34 22.56
C THR A 327 -23.41 0.16 22.30
N ALA A 328 -22.62 0.69 21.36
CA ALA A 328 -22.50 2.13 21.06
C ALA A 328 -23.86 2.78 20.76
N GLY A 329 -24.63 2.21 19.83
CA GLY A 329 -25.94 2.78 19.44
C GLY A 329 -26.96 2.76 20.58
N ASN A 330 -26.91 1.74 21.45
CA ASN A 330 -27.75 1.69 22.65
C ASN A 330 -27.38 2.81 23.61
N VAL A 331 -26.09 3.07 23.84
CA VAL A 331 -25.63 4.16 24.71
C VAL A 331 -26.11 5.50 24.18
N THR A 332 -25.90 5.79 22.89
CA THR A 332 -26.33 7.08 22.30
C THR A 332 -27.84 7.26 22.38
N ARG A 333 -28.63 6.27 21.97
CA ARG A 333 -30.10 6.33 22.04
C ARG A 333 -30.58 6.52 23.49
N LEU A 334 -30.05 5.76 24.43
CA LEU A 334 -30.45 5.86 25.83
C LEU A 334 -30.04 7.20 26.45
N LYS A 335 -28.87 7.76 26.10
CA LYS A 335 -28.46 9.10 26.52
C LYS A 335 -29.43 10.17 26.02
N THR A 336 -29.77 10.13 24.73
CA THR A 336 -30.74 11.06 24.14
C THR A 336 -32.10 10.94 24.82
N SER A 337 -32.63 9.73 25.01
CA SER A 337 -33.90 9.52 25.72
C SER A 337 -33.87 10.02 27.17
N VAL A 338 -32.76 9.84 27.90
CA VAL A 338 -32.62 10.39 29.26
C VAL A 338 -32.65 11.93 29.22
N HIS A 339 -31.93 12.54 28.28
CA HIS A 339 -31.88 13.99 28.15
C HIS A 339 -33.25 14.58 27.78
N GLU A 340 -33.94 14.00 26.79
CA GLU A 340 -35.30 14.39 26.39
C GLU A 340 -36.29 14.25 27.54
N MET A 341 -36.27 13.13 28.27
CA MET A 341 -37.16 12.94 29.43
C MET A 341 -36.83 13.87 30.60
N GLN A 342 -35.56 14.26 30.76
CA GLN A 342 -35.16 15.26 31.75
C GLN A 342 -35.65 16.67 31.36
N ALA A 343 -35.57 17.01 30.08
CA ALA A 343 -36.12 18.26 29.56
C ALA A 343 -37.66 18.30 29.69
N GLU A 344 -38.34 17.20 29.34
CA GLU A 344 -39.80 17.06 29.50
C GLU A 344 -40.20 17.12 30.97
N LEU A 345 -39.43 16.51 31.87
CA LEU A 345 -39.68 16.58 33.32
C LEU A 345 -39.65 18.03 33.84
N GLY A 346 -38.78 18.88 33.29
CA GLY A 346 -38.70 20.31 33.61
C GLY A 346 -39.93 21.11 33.18
N GLN A 347 -40.71 20.62 32.21
CA GLN A 347 -41.88 21.30 31.64
C GLN A 347 -43.22 20.59 31.98
N ALA A 348 -43.18 19.39 32.56
CA ALA A 348 -44.36 18.56 32.77
C ALA A 348 -45.22 18.99 34.00
N PRO A 349 -46.57 18.90 33.92
CA PRO A 349 -47.47 19.12 35.06
C PRO A 349 -47.20 18.15 36.22
N LYS A 350 -47.37 18.59 37.47
CA LYS A 350 -47.12 17.80 38.70
C LYS A 350 -47.72 16.37 38.69
N LYS A 351 -48.89 16.18 38.06
CA LYS A 351 -49.54 14.86 37.91
C LYS A 351 -48.79 13.85 37.03
N LYS A 352 -47.95 14.30 36.08
CA LYS A 352 -47.15 13.45 35.17
C LYS A 352 -45.70 13.27 35.63
N GLN A 353 -45.22 14.10 36.55
CA GLN A 353 -43.82 14.10 37.00
C GLN A 353 -43.40 12.79 37.68
N SER A 354 -44.25 12.20 38.53
CA SER A 354 -43.92 10.94 39.22
C SER A 354 -43.71 9.77 38.24
N SER A 355 -44.58 9.65 37.23
CA SER A 355 -44.46 8.64 36.17
C SER A 355 -43.21 8.88 35.31
N LEU A 356 -42.91 10.13 34.94
CA LEU A 356 -41.70 10.46 34.20
C LEU A 356 -40.45 10.12 34.99
N ILE A 357 -40.37 10.49 36.28
CA ILE A 357 -39.23 10.18 37.15
C ILE A 357 -38.96 8.68 37.20
N HIS A 358 -40.01 7.86 37.35
CA HIS A 358 -39.86 6.40 37.39
C HIS A 358 -39.33 5.84 36.05
N LYS A 359 -39.87 6.31 34.91
CA LYS A 359 -39.40 5.92 33.58
C LYS A 359 -37.96 6.36 33.31
N THR A 360 -37.61 7.60 33.65
CA THR A 360 -36.25 8.13 33.53
C THR A 360 -35.26 7.32 34.37
N LYS A 361 -35.62 6.95 35.60
CA LYS A 361 -34.77 6.12 36.47
C LYS A 361 -34.55 4.72 35.89
N ALA A 362 -35.59 4.10 35.32
CA ALA A 362 -35.47 2.80 34.65
C ALA A 362 -34.55 2.85 33.43
N ILE A 363 -34.65 3.91 32.62
CA ILE A 363 -33.78 4.11 31.44
C ILE A 363 -32.35 4.43 31.88
N GLN A 364 -32.14 5.21 32.95
CA GLN A 364 -30.82 5.48 33.52
C GLN A 364 -30.12 4.20 34.00
N VAL A 365 -30.83 3.23 34.58
CA VAL A 365 -30.26 1.94 34.96
C VAL A 365 -29.79 1.18 33.71
N LYS A 366 -30.62 1.12 32.65
CA LYS A 366 -30.24 0.50 31.37
C LYS A 366 -29.03 1.20 30.75
N LEU A 367 -29.01 2.53 30.78
CA LEU A 367 -27.90 3.34 30.27
C LEU A 367 -26.59 2.99 31.00
N ARG A 368 -26.59 2.93 32.34
CA ARG A 368 -25.39 2.57 33.13
C ARG A 368 -24.84 1.20 32.75
N VAL A 369 -25.71 0.21 32.50
CA VAL A 369 -25.28 -1.13 32.07
C VAL A 369 -24.65 -1.08 30.68
N SER A 370 -25.29 -0.42 29.71
CA SER A 370 -24.76 -0.26 28.36
C SER A 370 -23.45 0.52 28.34
N GLU A 371 -23.34 1.60 29.12
CA GLU A 371 -22.11 2.38 29.27
C GLU A 371 -20.97 1.58 29.88
N ARG A 372 -21.27 0.72 30.87
CA ARG A 372 -20.26 -0.15 31.48
C ARG A 372 -19.69 -1.14 30.47
N LEU A 373 -20.54 -1.74 29.62
CA LEU A 373 -20.09 -2.65 28.56
C LEU A 373 -19.29 -1.91 27.49
N TYR A 374 -19.79 -0.76 27.04
CA TYR A 374 -19.15 0.07 26.03
C TYR A 374 -17.77 0.58 26.47
N LYS A 375 -17.70 1.23 27.63
CA LYS A 375 -16.43 1.68 28.22
C LYS A 375 -15.53 0.52 28.61
N GLY A 376 -16.11 -0.62 29.01
CA GLY A 376 -15.38 -1.85 29.29
C GLY A 376 -14.61 -2.35 28.06
N ALA A 377 -15.26 -2.39 26.89
CA ALA A 377 -14.63 -2.76 25.62
C ALA A 377 -13.51 -1.78 25.24
N LEU A 378 -13.78 -0.46 25.29
CA LEU A 378 -12.76 0.57 25.03
C LEU A 378 -11.54 0.46 25.95
N ASN A 379 -11.75 0.17 27.24
CA ASN A 379 -10.67 -0.02 28.21
C ASN A 379 -9.83 -1.28 27.94
N LYS A 380 -10.38 -2.29 27.26
CA LYS A 380 -9.64 -3.48 26.82
C LYS A 380 -8.84 -3.21 25.54
N LEU A 381 -9.39 -2.42 24.61
CA LEU A 381 -8.72 -2.01 23.38
C LEU A 381 -7.55 -1.05 23.62
N LEU A 382 -7.70 -0.12 24.58
CA LEU A 382 -6.69 0.89 24.93
C LEU A 382 -5.26 0.31 25.14
N PRO A 383 -5.01 -0.66 26.04
CA PRO A 383 -3.67 -1.19 26.26
C PRO A 383 -3.10 -1.93 25.03
N MET A 384 -3.97 -2.54 24.21
CA MET A 384 -3.58 -3.26 23.00
C MET A 384 -3.05 -2.28 21.94
N GLN A 385 -3.82 -1.25 21.60
CA GLN A 385 -3.36 -0.20 20.68
C GLN A 385 -2.13 0.54 21.21
N ARG A 386 -2.10 0.87 22.51
CA ARG A 386 -0.93 1.51 23.13
C ARG A 386 0.33 0.68 22.96
N SER A 387 0.24 -0.64 23.04
CA SER A 387 1.37 -1.54 22.80
C SER A 387 1.87 -1.44 21.35
N ASP A 388 0.96 -1.47 20.38
CA ASP A 388 1.34 -1.42 18.96
C ASP A 388 1.98 -0.07 18.60
N PHE A 389 1.38 1.04 19.04
CA PHE A 389 1.97 2.36 18.85
C PHE A 389 3.34 2.48 19.52
N ALA A 390 3.54 1.89 20.70
CA ALA A 390 4.83 1.92 21.37
C ALA A 390 5.91 1.18 20.55
N LYS A 391 5.56 0.05 19.94
CA LYS A 391 6.46 -0.68 19.02
C LYS A 391 6.76 0.14 17.77
N ILE A 392 5.73 0.70 17.12
CA ILE A 392 5.88 1.53 15.92
C ILE A 392 6.77 2.76 16.20
N PHE A 393 6.52 3.49 17.28
CA PHE A 393 7.36 4.65 17.66
C PHE A 393 8.81 4.25 17.98
N THR A 394 9.02 3.06 18.54
CA THR A 394 10.37 2.54 18.81
C THR A 394 11.11 2.28 17.50
N VAL A 395 10.46 1.62 16.54
CA VAL A 395 11.01 1.36 15.21
C VAL A 395 11.27 2.66 14.45
N MET A 396 10.38 3.65 14.57
CA MET A 396 10.47 4.95 13.88
C MET A 396 11.20 6.02 14.69
N ASN A 397 12.19 5.63 15.50
CA ASN A 397 12.99 6.55 16.31
C ASN A 397 13.52 7.73 15.49
N GLY A 398 13.11 8.94 15.85
CA GLY A 398 13.54 10.19 15.21
C GLY A 398 12.72 10.62 14.01
N PHE A 399 11.77 9.80 13.54
CA PHE A 399 10.95 10.07 12.36
C PHE A 399 9.47 10.33 12.73
N PRO A 400 8.75 11.12 11.91
CA PRO A 400 7.34 11.42 12.13
C PRO A 400 6.44 10.23 11.79
N VAL A 401 5.46 9.96 12.66
CA VAL A 401 4.48 8.89 12.48
C VAL A 401 3.08 9.51 12.47
N THR A 402 2.43 9.48 11.31
CA THR A 402 1.07 9.97 11.09
C THR A 402 0.09 8.83 11.28
N ILE A 403 -0.77 8.94 12.29
CA ILE A 403 -1.74 7.93 12.68
C ILE A 403 -3.12 8.46 12.32
N ARG A 404 -3.82 7.71 11.47
CA ARG A 404 -5.20 8.01 11.08
C ARG A 404 -6.15 7.39 12.09
N LEU A 405 -7.05 8.19 12.63
CA LEU A 405 -8.12 7.71 13.50
C LEU A 405 -9.07 6.77 12.73
N LEU A 406 -9.92 6.04 13.45
CA LEU A 406 -10.75 4.99 12.88
C LEU A 406 -11.59 5.52 11.71
N ASP A 407 -11.45 4.89 10.55
CA ASP A 407 -12.09 5.32 9.30
C ASP A 407 -13.26 4.46 8.82
N PRO A 408 -13.23 3.11 8.81
CA PRO A 408 -14.29 2.32 8.20
C PRO A 408 -15.62 2.41 8.97
N PRO A 409 -16.76 2.17 8.30
CA PRO A 409 -18.06 2.05 8.93
C PRO A 409 -18.11 0.84 9.87
N LEU A 410 -18.96 0.91 10.88
CA LEU A 410 -18.99 -0.10 11.94
C LEU A 410 -19.44 -1.50 11.46
N HIS A 411 -20.20 -1.59 10.36
CA HIS A 411 -20.67 -2.89 9.87
C HIS A 411 -19.53 -3.77 9.34
N GLU A 412 -18.41 -3.20 8.88
CA GLU A 412 -17.26 -3.97 8.38
C GLU A 412 -16.62 -4.86 9.47
N PHE A 413 -16.81 -4.56 10.75
CA PHE A 413 -16.31 -5.38 11.85
C PHE A 413 -17.31 -6.46 12.31
N LEU A 414 -18.54 -6.43 11.81
CA LEU A 414 -19.58 -7.39 12.18
C LEU A 414 -19.62 -8.54 11.18
N PRO A 415 -19.79 -9.79 11.66
CA PRO A 415 -19.78 -10.94 10.77
C PRO A 415 -21.06 -10.99 9.92
N ASN A 416 -20.88 -11.19 8.63
CA ASN A 416 -22.00 -11.44 7.71
C ASN A 416 -22.50 -12.88 7.78
N GLU A 417 -21.61 -13.83 8.06
CA GLU A 417 -21.95 -15.24 8.08
C GLU A 417 -22.80 -15.64 9.29
N LYS A 418 -23.89 -16.37 9.04
CA LYS A 418 -24.84 -16.82 10.07
C LYS A 418 -24.16 -17.59 11.20
N HIS A 419 -23.18 -18.45 10.88
CA HIS A 419 -22.50 -19.27 11.89
C HIS A 419 -21.65 -18.40 12.83
N LEU A 420 -20.95 -17.39 12.30
CA LEU A 420 -20.20 -16.40 13.07
C LEU A 420 -21.12 -15.50 13.90
N GLN A 421 -22.29 -15.14 13.39
CA GLN A 421 -23.29 -14.39 14.17
C GLN A 421 -23.82 -15.19 15.37
N ILE A 422 -23.97 -16.51 15.25
CA ILE A 422 -24.35 -17.39 16.38
C ILE A 422 -23.24 -17.39 17.45
N VAL A 423 -21.98 -17.51 17.02
CA VAL A 423 -20.82 -17.45 17.92
C VAL A 423 -20.78 -16.10 18.64
N LEU A 424 -20.99 -15.01 17.91
CA LEU A 424 -21.02 -13.65 18.46
C LEU A 424 -22.16 -13.47 19.47
N ALA A 425 -23.37 -13.94 19.15
CA ALA A 425 -24.52 -13.90 20.05
C ALA A 425 -24.23 -14.62 21.36
N LYS A 426 -23.65 -15.83 21.29
CA LYS A 426 -23.26 -16.62 22.47
C LYS A 426 -22.19 -15.92 23.31
N LYS A 427 -21.14 -15.39 22.67
CA LYS A 427 -20.05 -14.65 23.36
C LYS A 427 -20.55 -13.38 24.04
N MET A 428 -21.49 -12.67 23.43
CA MET A 428 -21.99 -11.38 23.92
C MET A 428 -23.19 -11.52 24.88
N GLY A 429 -23.70 -12.73 25.12
CA GLY A 429 -24.91 -12.95 25.91
C GLY A 429 -26.16 -12.32 25.28
N MET A 430 -26.19 -12.21 23.95
CA MET A 430 -27.29 -11.63 23.18
C MET A 430 -28.07 -12.72 22.45
N THR A 431 -29.33 -12.44 22.10
CA THR A 431 -30.06 -13.34 21.20
C THR A 431 -29.54 -13.18 19.76
N LEU A 432 -29.59 -14.26 18.97
CA LEU A 432 -29.23 -14.21 17.55
C LEU A 432 -30.04 -13.14 16.80
N LYS A 433 -31.32 -12.99 17.14
CA LYS A 433 -32.19 -11.95 16.58
C LYS A 433 -31.64 -10.55 16.87
N ALA A 434 -31.23 -10.26 18.12
CA ALA A 434 -30.69 -8.94 18.47
C ALA A 434 -29.36 -8.63 17.75
N VAL A 435 -28.53 -9.64 17.49
CA VAL A 435 -27.31 -9.45 16.69
C VAL A 435 -27.66 -9.16 15.23
N ARG A 436 -28.58 -9.94 14.63
CA ARG A 436 -29.04 -9.72 13.25
C ARG A 436 -29.68 -8.36 13.04
N ASP A 437 -30.66 -8.01 13.87
CA ASP A 437 -31.33 -6.71 13.82
C ASP A 437 -30.30 -5.56 13.89
N ARG A 438 -29.20 -5.76 14.64
CA ARG A 438 -28.13 -4.77 14.75
C ARG A 438 -27.24 -4.71 13.51
N VAL A 439 -26.84 -5.86 12.96
CA VAL A 439 -26.10 -5.95 11.69
C VAL A 439 -26.91 -5.27 10.59
N ASP A 440 -28.18 -5.63 10.45
CA ASP A 440 -29.09 -5.06 9.46
C ASP A 440 -29.29 -3.55 9.66
N SER A 441 -29.38 -3.07 10.91
CA SER A 441 -29.50 -1.63 11.19
C SER A 441 -28.26 -0.80 10.88
N LEU A 442 -27.08 -1.45 10.83
CA LEU A 442 -25.80 -0.81 10.50
C LEU A 442 -25.43 -1.01 9.04
N HIS A 443 -26.18 -1.83 8.32
CA HIS A 443 -26.04 -1.99 6.89
C HIS A 443 -26.40 -0.68 6.19
N GLU A 444 -25.52 -0.25 5.29
CA GLU A 444 -25.69 0.96 4.50
C GLU A 444 -25.69 0.58 3.03
N THR A 445 -26.55 1.23 2.23
CA THR A 445 -26.60 1.01 0.78
C THR A 445 -25.29 1.39 0.10
N ASN A 446 -24.62 2.45 0.58
CA ASN A 446 -23.34 2.91 0.06
C ASN A 446 -22.35 3.15 1.23
N PRO A 447 -21.72 2.08 1.77
CA PRO A 447 -20.81 2.15 2.91
C PRO A 447 -19.69 3.20 2.77
N MET A 448 -19.19 3.37 1.55
CA MET A 448 -18.14 4.34 1.22
C MET A 448 -18.52 5.78 1.60
N LEU A 449 -19.80 6.14 1.51
CA LEU A 449 -20.30 7.50 1.77
C LEU A 449 -21.08 7.61 3.08
N GLY A 450 -21.11 6.56 3.90
CA GLY A 450 -21.97 6.42 5.07
C GLY A 450 -21.41 6.96 6.40
N LEU A 451 -21.83 6.34 7.50
CA LEU A 451 -21.46 6.68 8.88
C LEU A 451 -20.08 6.11 9.22
N ARG A 452 -19.05 6.86 8.83
CA ARG A 452 -17.66 6.47 8.97
C ARG A 452 -16.75 7.70 9.23
N GLY A 453 -15.45 7.49 9.43
CA GLY A 453 -14.46 8.56 9.61
C GLY A 453 -14.83 9.61 10.66
N CYS A 454 -14.61 10.90 10.36
CA CYS A 454 -14.90 12.01 11.29
C CYS A 454 -16.35 12.00 11.82
N ARG A 455 -17.32 11.56 11.02
CA ARG A 455 -18.74 11.52 11.40
C ARG A 455 -18.95 10.53 12.55
N LEU A 456 -18.30 9.37 12.46
CA LEU A 456 -18.30 8.37 13.52
C LEU A 456 -17.63 8.92 14.79
N GLY A 457 -16.48 9.59 14.64
CA GLY A 457 -15.77 10.22 15.75
C GLY A 457 -16.57 11.35 16.44
N ILE A 458 -17.41 12.07 15.70
CA ILE A 458 -18.29 13.11 16.26
C ILE A 458 -19.48 12.47 17.03
N ILE A 459 -20.09 11.42 16.49
CA ILE A 459 -21.25 10.75 17.10
C ILE A 459 -20.83 9.90 18.31
N TYR A 460 -19.66 9.26 18.24
CA TYR A 460 -19.11 8.39 19.27
C TYR A 460 -17.71 8.87 19.70
N PRO A 461 -17.59 10.03 20.37
CA PRO A 461 -16.31 10.65 20.69
C PRO A 461 -15.39 9.76 21.52
N ASP A 462 -15.96 8.92 22.41
CA ASP A 462 -15.19 7.99 23.24
C ASP A 462 -14.25 7.08 22.42
N ILE A 463 -14.57 6.78 21.15
CA ILE A 463 -13.72 5.98 20.25
C ILE A 463 -12.43 6.75 19.94
N TYR A 464 -12.54 7.97 19.42
CA TYR A 464 -11.38 8.81 19.09
C TYR A 464 -10.59 9.19 20.34
N GLN A 465 -11.27 9.50 21.44
CA GLN A 465 -10.61 9.80 22.71
C GLN A 465 -9.77 8.61 23.21
N MET A 466 -10.26 7.37 23.08
CA MET A 466 -9.50 6.16 23.40
C MET A 466 -8.25 6.03 22.52
N GLN A 467 -8.37 6.25 21.20
CA GLN A 467 -7.24 6.17 20.27
C GLN A 467 -6.19 7.26 20.57
N VAL A 468 -6.60 8.51 20.76
CA VAL A 468 -5.71 9.63 21.11
C VAL A 468 -4.97 9.32 22.41
N LYS A 469 -5.68 8.80 23.41
CA LYS A 469 -5.06 8.37 24.68
C LYS A 469 -4.04 7.25 24.45
N ALA A 470 -4.35 6.24 23.64
CA ALA A 470 -3.41 5.16 23.30
C ALA A 470 -2.13 5.70 22.65
N ILE A 471 -2.28 6.59 21.66
CA ILE A 471 -1.19 7.25 20.94
C ILE A 471 -0.30 8.03 21.90
N MET A 472 -0.89 8.90 22.71
CA MET A 472 -0.14 9.80 23.59
C MET A 472 0.50 9.07 24.77
N GLU A 473 -0.17 8.07 25.35
CA GLU A 473 0.43 7.23 26.40
C GLU A 473 1.61 6.41 25.85
N ALA A 474 1.50 5.87 24.65
CA ALA A 474 2.59 5.15 23.98
C ALA A 474 3.77 6.08 23.70
N ALA A 475 3.52 7.27 23.14
CA ALA A 475 4.55 8.27 22.88
C ALA A 475 5.28 8.68 24.17
N CYS A 476 4.56 8.87 25.27
CA CYS A 476 5.14 9.15 26.59
C CYS A 476 6.03 8.01 27.09
N ALA A 477 5.55 6.77 26.97
CA ALA A 477 6.29 5.59 27.43
C ALA A 477 7.59 5.38 26.63
N VAL A 478 7.54 5.57 25.31
CA VAL A 478 8.70 5.43 24.42
C VAL A 478 9.69 6.59 24.63
N LYS A 479 9.20 7.82 24.79
CA LYS A 479 10.07 8.97 25.09
C LYS A 479 10.84 8.80 26.40
N LYS A 480 10.23 8.21 27.43
CA LYS A 480 10.93 7.90 28.70
C LYS A 480 12.12 6.95 28.53
N LYS A 481 12.15 6.16 27.44
CA LYS A 481 13.29 5.30 27.08
C LYS A 481 14.38 6.04 26.27
N GLY A 482 14.30 7.36 26.14
CA GLY A 482 15.27 8.16 25.38
C GLY A 482 15.05 8.18 23.86
N ILE A 483 13.96 7.57 23.37
CA ILE A 483 13.63 7.51 21.95
C ILE A 483 12.93 8.81 21.53
N LYS A 484 13.31 9.37 20.38
CA LYS A 484 12.70 10.60 19.84
C LYS A 484 11.40 10.24 19.13
N VAL A 485 10.27 10.70 19.68
CA VAL A 485 8.92 10.45 19.15
C VAL A 485 8.33 11.74 18.58
N ILE A 486 7.74 11.65 17.37
CA ILE A 486 7.11 12.77 16.67
C ILE A 486 5.72 12.30 16.17
N PRO A 487 4.70 12.27 17.04
CA PRO A 487 3.36 11.81 16.66
C PRO A 487 2.59 12.88 15.88
N GLU A 488 1.90 12.46 14.82
CA GLU A 488 0.97 13.28 14.05
C GLU A 488 -0.39 12.56 14.03
N ILE A 489 -1.46 13.21 14.48
CA ILE A 489 -2.81 12.64 14.57
C ILE A 489 -3.62 13.17 13.39
N MET A 490 -4.18 12.28 12.59
CA MET A 490 -4.91 12.61 11.37
C MET A 490 -6.38 12.23 11.46
N VAL A 491 -7.26 13.18 11.20
CA VAL A 491 -8.70 12.98 11.11
C VAL A 491 -9.08 12.59 9.67
N PRO A 492 -9.74 11.44 9.43
CA PRO A 492 -10.24 11.05 8.12
C PRO A 492 -11.58 11.72 7.76
N LEU A 493 -11.87 11.78 6.46
CA LEU A 493 -13.17 12.06 5.85
C LEU A 493 -13.81 13.42 6.18
N VAL A 494 -12.98 14.41 6.54
CA VAL A 494 -13.45 15.78 6.85
C VAL A 494 -13.99 16.45 5.59
N GLY A 495 -15.19 17.04 5.67
CA GLY A 495 -15.83 17.79 4.60
C GLY A 495 -16.06 19.27 4.93
N THR A 496 -16.08 19.64 6.21
CA THR A 496 -16.27 21.02 6.69
C THR A 496 -15.24 21.45 7.74
N ASP A 497 -15.05 22.77 7.91
CA ASP A 497 -14.15 23.29 8.93
C ASP A 497 -14.74 23.17 10.35
N GLU A 498 -16.07 23.13 10.49
CA GLU A 498 -16.74 22.84 11.76
C GLU A 498 -16.48 21.41 12.25
N GLU A 499 -16.56 20.42 11.35
CA GLU A 499 -16.21 19.03 11.67
C GLU A 499 -14.78 18.94 12.20
N MET A 500 -13.84 19.61 11.52
CA MET A 500 -12.44 19.67 11.94
C MET A 500 -12.28 20.38 13.29
N ASN A 501 -12.94 21.52 13.50
CA ASN A 501 -12.85 22.31 14.74
C ASN A 501 -13.32 21.54 15.96
N VAL A 502 -14.45 20.82 15.86
CA VAL A 502 -14.99 20.00 16.96
C VAL A 502 -13.99 18.92 17.34
N LEU A 503 -13.47 18.18 16.35
CA LEU A 503 -12.55 17.08 16.59
C LEU A 503 -11.17 17.55 17.04
N GLU A 504 -10.66 18.65 16.51
CA GLU A 504 -9.38 19.23 16.90
C GLU A 504 -9.36 19.59 18.38
N LYS A 505 -10.43 20.24 18.86
CA LYS A 505 -10.59 20.61 20.28
C LYS A 505 -10.62 19.38 21.18
N ASP A 506 -11.41 18.37 20.81
CA ASP A 506 -11.54 17.13 21.58
C ASP A 506 -10.20 16.36 21.64
N ILE A 507 -9.54 16.19 20.50
CA ILE A 507 -8.22 15.54 20.40
C ILE A 507 -7.19 16.30 21.25
N ARG A 508 -7.17 17.64 21.16
CA ARG A 508 -6.21 18.48 21.89
C ARG A 508 -6.45 18.41 23.40
N MET A 509 -7.70 18.41 23.84
CA MET A 509 -8.08 18.24 25.25
C MET A 509 -7.53 16.91 25.80
N VAL A 510 -7.86 15.78 25.17
CA VAL A 510 -7.42 14.44 25.62
C VAL A 510 -5.90 14.31 25.61
N ALA A 511 -5.25 14.79 24.55
CA ALA A 511 -3.79 14.73 24.45
C ALA A 511 -3.11 15.51 25.59
N ASN A 512 -3.60 16.71 25.90
CA ASN A 512 -3.08 17.53 27.00
C ASN A 512 -3.31 16.88 28.37
N GLU A 513 -4.49 16.30 28.62
CA GLU A 513 -4.76 15.56 29.86
C GLU A 513 -3.74 14.42 30.08
N VAL A 514 -3.42 13.66 29.03
CA VAL A 514 -2.42 12.59 29.10
C VAL A 514 -1.03 13.14 29.37
N LEU A 515 -0.62 14.21 28.68
CA LEU A 515 0.70 14.83 28.85
C LEU A 515 0.89 15.37 30.28
N VAL A 516 -0.11 16.07 30.82
CA VAL A 516 -0.12 16.57 32.20
C VAL A 516 -0.03 15.39 33.17
N LYS A 517 -0.90 14.38 33.02
CA LYS A 517 -0.92 13.21 33.91
C LYS A 517 0.39 12.42 33.90
N LYS A 518 1.10 12.38 32.77
CA LYS A 518 2.37 11.65 32.62
C LYS A 518 3.60 12.49 32.93
N GLY A 519 3.45 13.80 33.15
CA GLY A 519 4.55 14.74 33.35
C GLY A 519 5.48 14.82 32.14
N ALA A 520 4.97 14.63 30.92
CA ALA A 520 5.76 14.56 29.70
C ALA A 520 5.46 15.76 28.79
N LYS A 521 6.50 16.31 28.16
CA LYS A 521 6.36 17.30 27.08
C LYS A 521 6.61 16.61 25.75
N ILE A 522 5.61 16.45 24.89
CA ILE A 522 5.76 15.88 23.54
C ILE A 522 5.12 16.85 22.56
N ASN A 523 5.87 17.24 21.53
CA ASN A 523 5.31 18.00 20.43
C ASN A 523 4.59 17.03 19.50
N TYR A 524 3.32 17.30 19.25
CA TYR A 524 2.47 16.54 18.33
C TYR A 524 1.75 17.51 17.41
N LYS A 525 1.28 17.01 16.27
CA LYS A 525 0.48 17.80 15.31
C LYS A 525 -0.89 17.16 15.13
N ILE A 526 -1.91 17.98 14.95
CA ILE A 526 -3.24 17.54 14.54
C ILE A 526 -3.46 18.01 13.09
N GLY A 527 -3.84 17.10 12.22
CA GLY A 527 -4.09 17.38 10.81
C GLY A 527 -5.26 16.57 10.28
N THR A 528 -5.48 16.65 8.98
CA THR A 528 -6.64 16.04 8.35
C THR A 528 -6.31 15.45 6.99
N MET A 529 -7.08 14.44 6.62
CA MET A 529 -7.06 13.90 5.28
C MET A 529 -7.91 14.78 4.35
N ILE A 530 -7.34 15.20 3.22
CA ILE A 530 -8.09 15.88 2.15
C ILE A 530 -8.47 14.84 1.12
N GLU A 531 -9.67 14.31 1.28
CA GLU A 531 -10.21 13.20 0.48
C GLU A 531 -11.68 13.39 0.07
N ILE A 532 -12.35 14.42 0.59
CA ILE A 532 -13.65 14.88 0.08
C ILE A 532 -13.41 16.06 -0.87
N PRO A 533 -14.02 16.10 -2.08
CA PRO A 533 -13.88 17.23 -3.00
C PRO A 533 -14.19 18.58 -2.35
N ARG A 534 -15.25 18.64 -1.53
CA ARG A 534 -15.59 19.84 -0.74
C ARG A 534 -14.43 20.32 0.14
N ALA A 535 -13.70 19.41 0.79
CA ALA A 535 -12.58 19.77 1.65
C ALA A 535 -11.45 20.45 0.88
N ALA A 536 -11.16 19.99 -0.34
CA ALA A 536 -10.21 20.65 -1.23
C ALA A 536 -10.70 22.05 -1.64
N LEU A 537 -12.00 22.21 -1.92
CA LEU A 537 -12.59 23.48 -2.35
C LEU A 537 -12.61 24.55 -1.24
N ILE A 538 -12.71 24.16 0.04
CA ILE A 538 -12.70 25.08 1.19
C ILE A 538 -11.48 24.90 2.10
N ALA A 539 -10.37 24.41 1.54
CA ALA A 539 -9.18 24.05 2.29
C ALA A 539 -8.56 25.21 3.09
N ASP A 540 -8.79 26.46 2.68
CA ASP A 540 -8.40 27.67 3.40
C ASP A 540 -9.09 27.78 4.77
N ARG A 541 -10.34 27.32 4.90
CA ARG A 541 -11.07 27.31 6.17
C ARG A 541 -10.60 26.17 7.07
N ILE A 542 -10.44 24.99 6.50
CA ILE A 542 -9.97 23.80 7.22
C ILE A 542 -8.55 24.00 7.77
N ALA A 543 -7.67 24.67 7.02
CA ALA A 543 -6.29 24.97 7.42
C ALA A 543 -6.16 25.85 8.67
N LYS A 544 -7.24 26.52 9.12
CA LYS A 544 -7.25 27.23 10.41
C LYS A 544 -7.01 26.26 11.57
N TYR A 545 -7.60 25.07 11.50
CA TYR A 545 -7.56 24.06 12.55
C TYR A 545 -6.53 22.95 12.28
N ALA A 546 -6.27 22.63 11.02
CA ALA A 546 -5.29 21.60 10.65
C ALA A 546 -3.85 22.14 10.58
N GLU A 547 -2.89 21.39 11.11
CA GLU A 547 -1.44 21.68 11.06
C GLU A 547 -0.72 20.99 9.88
N PHE A 548 -1.38 20.00 9.28
CA PHE A 548 -0.94 19.35 8.05
C PHE A 548 -2.13 18.81 7.26
N PHE A 549 -1.93 18.65 5.94
CA PHE A 549 -2.84 17.92 5.05
C PHE A 549 -2.17 16.65 4.53
N SER A 550 -2.93 15.57 4.47
CA SER A 550 -2.57 14.37 3.70
C SER A 550 -3.66 14.15 2.65
N PHE A 551 -3.33 14.17 1.37
CA PHE A 551 -4.31 13.87 0.33
C PHE A 551 -4.57 12.36 0.29
N GLY A 552 -5.81 11.98 0.61
CA GLY A 552 -6.32 10.63 0.46
C GLY A 552 -6.86 10.45 -0.95
N THR A 553 -5.96 10.35 -1.92
CA THR A 553 -6.36 10.40 -3.33
C THR A 553 -7.21 9.23 -3.81
N ASN A 554 -7.22 8.11 -3.08
CA ASN A 554 -8.09 6.98 -3.43
C ASN A 554 -9.56 7.41 -3.31
N ASP A 555 -9.99 7.84 -2.12
CA ASP A 555 -11.34 8.34 -1.88
C ASP A 555 -11.63 9.64 -2.65
N LEU A 556 -10.63 10.51 -2.82
CA LEU A 556 -10.81 11.73 -3.63
C LEU A 556 -11.10 11.39 -5.09
N THR A 557 -10.40 10.43 -5.69
CA THR A 557 -10.68 9.93 -7.05
C THR A 557 -12.08 9.32 -7.11
N GLN A 558 -12.45 8.48 -6.14
CA GLN A 558 -13.80 7.88 -6.09
C GLN A 558 -14.89 8.95 -6.12
N MET A 559 -14.79 9.97 -5.26
CA MET A 559 -15.81 11.03 -5.18
C MET A 559 -15.78 11.99 -6.36
N THR A 560 -14.62 12.19 -7.00
CA THR A 560 -14.49 13.10 -8.16
C THR A 560 -15.05 12.46 -9.42
N TYR A 561 -14.75 11.18 -9.66
CA TYR A 561 -15.28 10.43 -10.81
C TYR A 561 -16.71 9.90 -10.58
N GLY A 562 -17.13 9.75 -9.32
CA GLY A 562 -18.32 8.97 -8.97
C GLY A 562 -18.11 7.47 -9.16
N TYR A 563 -16.87 7.00 -8.98
CA TYR A 563 -16.47 5.62 -9.22
C TYR A 563 -16.30 4.89 -7.88
N SER A 564 -17.06 3.82 -7.68
CA SER A 564 -16.85 2.91 -6.56
C SER A 564 -15.66 2.00 -6.85
N ARG A 565 -14.63 2.04 -6.00
CA ARG A 565 -13.40 1.26 -6.20
C ARG A 565 -13.64 -0.25 -6.18
N ASP A 566 -14.68 -0.70 -5.48
CA ASP A 566 -15.04 -2.11 -5.42
C ASP A 566 -15.74 -2.57 -6.73
N ASP A 567 -16.37 -1.64 -7.46
CA ASP A 567 -17.19 -1.95 -8.63
C ASP A 567 -16.52 -1.60 -9.97
N VAL A 568 -15.49 -0.75 -9.97
CA VAL A 568 -14.83 -0.24 -11.20
C VAL A 568 -14.22 -1.33 -12.07
N GLY A 569 -13.89 -2.49 -11.50
CA GLY A 569 -13.37 -3.63 -12.25
C GLY A 569 -14.33 -4.14 -13.34
N SER A 570 -15.63 -3.82 -13.25
CA SER A 570 -16.64 -4.21 -14.23
C SER A 570 -16.60 -3.42 -15.55
N PHE A 571 -16.08 -2.18 -15.56
CA PHE A 571 -16.15 -1.30 -16.74
C PHE A 571 -14.84 -0.56 -17.06
N VAL A 572 -13.98 -0.24 -16.09
CA VAL A 572 -12.74 0.52 -16.33
C VAL A 572 -11.83 -0.13 -17.38
N PRO A 573 -11.61 -1.46 -17.39
CA PRO A 573 -10.82 -2.10 -18.43
C PRO A 573 -11.37 -1.86 -19.85
N GLN A 574 -12.71 -1.85 -20.00
CA GLN A 574 -13.36 -1.56 -21.29
C GLN A 574 -13.21 -0.08 -21.66
N PHE A 575 -13.30 0.83 -20.69
CA PHE A 575 -13.10 2.26 -20.92
C PHE A 575 -11.67 2.56 -21.40
N THR A 576 -10.68 1.86 -20.85
CA THR A 576 -9.30 1.95 -21.33
C THR A 576 -9.13 1.36 -22.71
N ALA A 577 -9.75 0.20 -23.00
CA ALA A 577 -9.70 -0.41 -24.33
C ALA A 577 -10.36 0.45 -25.42
N LEU A 578 -11.43 1.18 -25.07
CA LEU A 578 -12.13 2.12 -25.96
C LEU A 578 -11.44 3.49 -26.07
N GLY A 579 -10.37 3.74 -25.29
CA GLY A 579 -9.69 5.04 -25.25
C GLY A 579 -10.47 6.16 -24.57
N ILE A 580 -11.52 5.83 -23.81
CA ILE A 580 -12.28 6.80 -22.99
C ILE A 580 -11.42 7.27 -21.80
N LEU A 581 -10.67 6.34 -21.21
CA LEU A 581 -9.68 6.61 -20.19
C LEU A 581 -8.30 6.20 -20.70
N GLU A 582 -7.31 7.08 -20.65
CA GLU A 582 -5.95 6.70 -21.05
C GLU A 582 -5.39 5.62 -20.10
N LYS A 583 -5.67 5.75 -18.80
CA LYS A 583 -5.20 4.85 -17.73
C LYS A 583 -6.24 4.72 -16.63
N ASP A 584 -6.10 3.69 -15.80
CA ASP A 584 -6.91 3.52 -14.58
C ASP A 584 -6.62 4.67 -13.59
N PRO A 585 -7.63 5.51 -13.25
CA PRO A 585 -7.45 6.70 -12.41
C PRO A 585 -7.17 6.36 -10.93
N PHE A 586 -7.26 5.09 -10.53
CA PHE A 586 -6.86 4.61 -9.20
C PHE A 586 -5.39 4.17 -9.15
N GLN A 587 -4.77 3.92 -10.30
CA GLN A 587 -3.35 3.58 -10.41
C GLN A 587 -2.51 4.82 -10.71
N VAL A 588 -2.96 5.62 -11.68
CA VAL A 588 -2.31 6.86 -12.10
C VAL A 588 -3.21 8.02 -11.75
N LEU A 589 -2.68 8.99 -10.99
CA LEU A 589 -3.44 10.16 -10.59
C LEU A 589 -3.94 10.91 -11.82
N ASP A 590 -5.26 11.05 -11.93
CA ASP A 590 -5.88 11.97 -12.88
C ASP A 590 -5.46 13.41 -12.57
N GLN A 591 -4.61 13.98 -13.42
CA GLN A 591 -4.08 15.33 -13.21
C GLN A 591 -5.05 16.42 -13.69
N GLU A 592 -6.00 16.08 -14.55
CA GLU A 592 -6.93 17.04 -15.18
C GLU A 592 -8.17 17.29 -14.32
N GLY A 593 -8.67 16.28 -13.60
CA GLY A 593 -9.78 16.42 -12.65
C GLY A 593 -9.31 16.42 -11.21
N VAL A 594 -8.93 15.24 -10.68
CA VAL A 594 -8.51 15.06 -9.28
C VAL A 594 -7.31 15.96 -8.94
N GLY A 595 -6.37 16.09 -9.86
CA GLY A 595 -5.20 16.96 -9.73
C GLY A 595 -5.55 18.44 -9.58
N GLN A 596 -6.66 18.93 -10.16
CA GLN A 596 -7.11 20.30 -9.93
C GLN A 596 -7.59 20.50 -8.50
N LEU A 597 -8.33 19.53 -7.93
CA LEU A 597 -8.73 19.56 -6.52
C LEU A 597 -7.51 19.54 -5.60
N VAL A 598 -6.54 18.67 -5.87
CA VAL A 598 -5.29 18.61 -5.11
C VAL A 598 -4.57 19.96 -5.16
N THR A 599 -4.35 20.51 -6.35
CA THR A 599 -3.67 21.80 -6.57
C THR A 599 -4.39 22.95 -5.86
N ALA A 600 -5.72 23.01 -5.99
CA ALA A 600 -6.54 24.04 -5.35
C ALA A 600 -6.49 23.93 -3.83
N GLY A 601 -6.60 22.71 -3.28
CA GLY A 601 -6.54 22.45 -1.85
C GLY A 601 -5.20 22.89 -1.24
N ILE A 602 -4.09 22.60 -1.92
CA ILE A 602 -2.74 23.04 -1.50
C ILE A 602 -2.64 24.56 -1.47
N LYS A 603 -3.01 25.22 -2.58
CA LYS A 603 -2.92 26.68 -2.71
C LYS A 603 -3.77 27.37 -1.65
N LYS A 604 -5.02 26.93 -1.45
CA LYS A 604 -5.94 27.49 -0.45
C LYS A 604 -5.46 27.24 0.97
N GLY A 605 -5.03 26.02 1.29
CA GLY A 605 -4.50 25.69 2.61
C GLY A 605 -3.27 26.51 2.98
N ARG A 606 -2.30 26.62 2.06
CA ARG A 606 -1.08 27.42 2.26
C ARG A 606 -1.33 28.93 2.25
N LYS A 607 -2.40 29.41 1.61
CA LYS A 607 -2.83 30.81 1.73
C LYS A 607 -3.18 31.15 3.19
N THR A 608 -3.87 30.26 3.90
CA THR A 608 -4.20 30.46 5.32
C THR A 608 -3.02 30.16 6.25
N LYS A 609 -2.22 29.13 5.93
CA LYS A 609 -1.09 28.68 6.74
C LYS A 609 0.13 28.43 5.84
N PRO A 610 1.03 29.43 5.64
CA PRO A 610 2.15 29.32 4.71
C PRO A 610 3.06 28.11 4.93
N ASN A 611 3.27 27.72 6.18
CA ASN A 611 4.09 26.57 6.57
C ASN A 611 3.27 25.27 6.74
N LEU A 612 2.07 25.19 6.14
CA LEU A 612 1.24 23.99 6.18
C LEU A 612 1.99 22.84 5.51
N LYS A 613 2.28 21.80 6.29
CA LYS A 613 2.85 20.56 5.79
C LYS A 613 1.81 19.83 4.95
N VAL A 614 2.17 19.46 3.73
CA VAL A 614 1.29 18.76 2.79
C VAL A 614 1.97 17.49 2.31
N GLY A 615 1.26 16.37 2.33
CA GLY A 615 1.66 15.20 1.58
C GLY A 615 0.48 14.47 0.95
N ILE A 616 0.78 13.32 0.37
CA ILE A 616 -0.19 12.40 -0.25
C ILE A 616 0.03 11.01 0.32
N CYS A 617 -1.06 10.25 0.50
CA CYS A 617 -1.03 8.84 0.86
C CYS A 617 -1.99 8.06 -0.03
N GLY A 618 -1.69 6.77 -0.25
CA GLY A 618 -2.44 5.90 -1.14
C GLY A 618 -1.55 5.29 -2.22
N GLU A 619 -2.16 4.72 -3.25
CA GLU A 619 -1.44 4.03 -4.34
C GLU A 619 -0.65 5.03 -5.19
N HIS A 620 -1.25 6.20 -5.50
CA HIS A 620 -0.59 7.28 -6.25
C HIS A 620 0.70 7.80 -5.59
N GLY A 621 0.83 7.69 -4.26
CA GLY A 621 2.05 8.08 -3.55
C GLY A 621 3.27 7.24 -3.91
N GLY A 622 3.07 6.09 -4.57
CA GLY A 622 4.11 5.21 -5.07
C GLY A 622 4.22 5.16 -6.60
N GLU A 623 3.37 5.87 -7.36
CA GLU A 623 3.36 5.83 -8.83
C GLU A 623 4.21 6.98 -9.43
N PRO A 624 5.14 6.70 -10.37
CA PRO A 624 6.16 7.67 -10.79
C PRO A 624 5.63 8.99 -11.34
N SER A 625 4.58 8.98 -12.17
CA SER A 625 4.03 10.20 -12.77
C SER A 625 3.24 11.04 -11.77
N SER A 626 2.53 10.40 -10.84
CA SER A 626 1.85 11.00 -9.70
C SER A 626 2.83 11.66 -8.74
N ILE A 627 3.99 11.04 -8.48
CA ILE A 627 5.05 11.65 -7.66
C ILE A 627 5.63 12.88 -8.34
N GLN A 628 5.83 12.84 -9.66
CA GLN A 628 6.25 14.03 -10.42
C GLN A 628 5.22 15.16 -10.30
N PHE A 629 3.93 14.85 -10.37
CA PHE A 629 2.86 15.83 -10.13
C PHE A 629 2.92 16.41 -8.71
N CYS A 630 3.12 15.58 -7.68
CA CYS A 630 3.25 16.01 -6.28
C CYS A 630 4.45 16.93 -6.07
N HIS A 631 5.58 16.62 -6.73
CA HIS A 631 6.78 17.44 -6.70
C HIS A 631 6.52 18.83 -7.30
N ARG A 632 5.90 18.90 -8.49
CA ARG A 632 5.53 20.16 -9.16
C ARG A 632 4.58 21.02 -8.32
N ASN A 633 3.68 20.38 -7.57
CA ASN A 633 2.77 21.05 -6.65
C ASN A 633 3.40 21.39 -5.28
N ALA A 634 4.73 21.26 -5.17
CA ALA A 634 5.51 21.58 -3.98
C ALA A 634 4.99 20.90 -2.71
N MET A 635 4.51 19.66 -2.79
CA MET A 635 4.25 18.86 -1.60
C MET A 635 5.53 18.67 -0.78
N ASP A 636 5.39 18.43 0.53
CA ASP A 636 6.50 18.18 1.44
C ASP A 636 6.94 16.72 1.43
N TYR A 637 6.00 15.80 1.20
CA TYR A 637 6.27 14.36 1.13
C TYR A 637 5.26 13.58 0.28
N VAL A 638 5.66 12.39 -0.14
CA VAL A 638 4.76 11.33 -0.63
C VAL A 638 4.83 10.13 0.30
N SER A 639 3.76 9.33 0.39
CA SER A 639 3.69 8.17 1.27
C SER A 639 3.09 6.95 0.56
N CYS A 640 3.85 5.86 0.48
CA CYS A 640 3.52 4.65 -0.27
C CYS A 640 3.77 3.38 0.55
N SER A 641 3.36 2.21 0.06
CA SER A 641 3.65 0.94 0.76
C SER A 641 5.17 0.71 0.91
N PRO A 642 5.62 -0.10 1.90
CA PRO A 642 7.05 -0.29 2.19
C PRO A 642 7.89 -0.62 0.95
N PHE A 643 7.40 -1.52 0.10
CA PHE A 643 8.10 -1.96 -1.12
C PHE A 643 8.12 -0.90 -2.22
N ARG A 644 7.19 0.07 -2.23
CA ARG A 644 7.23 1.18 -3.19
C ARG A 644 8.14 2.32 -2.74
N VAL A 645 8.74 2.27 -1.55
CA VAL A 645 9.64 3.34 -1.03
C VAL A 645 10.84 3.57 -1.95
N PRO A 646 11.59 2.56 -2.42
CA PRO A 646 12.73 2.79 -3.31
C PRO A 646 12.32 3.40 -4.66
N ILE A 647 11.18 2.95 -5.21
CA ILE A 647 10.60 3.49 -6.45
C ILE A 647 10.24 4.96 -6.24
N ALA A 648 9.56 5.29 -5.13
CA ALA A 648 9.16 6.65 -4.82
C ALA A 648 10.37 7.58 -4.61
N ARG A 649 11.43 7.09 -3.96
CA ARG A 649 12.72 7.79 -3.84
C ARG A 649 13.30 8.11 -5.22
N LEU A 650 13.38 7.10 -6.10
CA LEU A 650 13.92 7.29 -7.45
C LEU A 650 13.10 8.30 -8.25
N SER A 651 11.77 8.11 -8.30
CA SER A 651 10.87 9.01 -9.04
C SER A 651 10.91 10.44 -8.52
N ALA A 652 11.05 10.64 -7.21
CA ALA A 652 11.21 11.97 -6.63
C ALA A 652 12.53 12.64 -7.02
N ALA A 653 13.63 11.89 -7.10
CA ALA A 653 14.90 12.42 -7.58
C ALA A 653 14.84 12.76 -9.07
N GLN A 654 14.20 11.91 -9.87
CA GLN A 654 13.97 12.16 -11.30
C GLN A 654 13.10 13.40 -11.53
N ALA A 655 12.06 13.60 -10.72
CA ALA A 655 11.24 14.82 -10.74
C ALA A 655 12.09 16.07 -10.47
N ALA A 656 12.98 16.00 -9.46
CA ALA A 656 13.89 17.10 -9.13
C ALA A 656 14.98 17.35 -10.19
N ILE A 657 15.36 16.34 -10.96
CA ILE A 657 16.26 16.50 -12.12
C ILE A 657 15.53 17.21 -13.26
N LYS A 658 14.31 16.75 -13.61
CA LYS A 658 13.51 17.33 -14.69
C LYS A 658 13.13 18.79 -14.44
N GLU A 659 12.92 19.21 -13.19
CA GLU A 659 12.62 20.61 -12.84
C GLU A 659 13.80 21.57 -13.09
N ARG A 660 15.04 21.05 -13.08
CA ARG A 660 16.26 21.86 -13.27
C ARG A 660 16.73 21.93 -14.72
N GLN A 661 16.11 21.16 -15.61
CA GLN A 661 16.33 21.18 -17.05
C GLN A 661 15.29 22.10 -17.67
#